data_AF-A0A7J8PPD6-F1
#
_entry.id   AF-A0A7J8PPD6-F1
#
_cell.length_a   1.000
_cell.length_b   1.000
_cell.length_c   1.000
_cell.angle_alpha   90.00
_cell.angle_beta   90.00
_cell.angle_gamma   90.00
#
_symmetry.space_group_name_H-M   'P 1'
#
loop_
_entity.id
_entity.type
_entity.pdbx_description
1 polymer ?
#
loop_
_entity_poly.entity_id
_entity_poly.type
_entity_poly.pdbx_seq_one_letter_code
_entity_poly.pdbx_strand_id
1 'polypeptide(L)'
;MIGSLGALIILVDPAGVRQPHRILVDTDVDTDDVFALFYLLKQDTTRFDLQAITVNANGWSEAGHAINHIYDILFMMGRDDIPVGVGGEGGILPNGTILPNVGGYQPIIDQGMSTAGECRYRQAIPVAHRGRLDVNSNYGIRKAFLPQGGRRYTPLKQPTAQQVMIDTISSGPTTVFLMGAHTNFAIFLMTNPHLKKNVKHIYAMGGSVRSNCLKKDGSGNSIECADIGNLYPQDSNPYAEFNIFSDPFAAYKVLHSGIPFTLIPLDATNSIPVSKSFFMEFERRQDTYEAKYCFQALKIIRYTWLGGIFYEQYCMWDSFLVGVALSTMRNSHNHNGENKFAEMQYMNITVVTSNKPYGALDGSNPLITGYSIPKFNVHKNGVHSGHVQMGMQDPFCLQKGKGKCQDGYTKEDTGEDAVRVLVAVKAKASHDKGSSLGREFYRSFLNVINSPERSGRFDIRSQYPNHKEALYKPDFGKKMRGNPIVFDMDMSAGDFLALLYLLKLPVELINLKGILISSTGWATPATIDVVYDILHMMGRDDIPVGLGDAFAVGQANPSFTAIGDCKFSKAIPHGSGGYLDSDTLYGLARDLPRSPRRYTAANFVKYGAPRDIENPELRQPSAQDVWKSVVENLDPGSKITILTNGPLTNLAQILGSENASSVIQGVYIVGGHIGNVYDNSKGNLFTVPLNKYAELNMFLDPLAAKEVFTSSLGITLVPLQMQRRVSSFSTILSRMNATTQTPELVFARRLLSRLWQLQQQHYRYHHMDIFLGEILGAVTLTGNPHLNQTFTSKPLKVLADGDIAVIGEITIDEEQGKQVKVLENINSQAYYDHFTRVLGDHRQSAVLASFHEQERLWTSRPESINIGHNQKL
;
A
#
# COMPACT_ATOMS: atom_id res chain seq x y z
N MET A 1 47.32 -4.02 -41.22
CA MET A 1 47.12 -2.74 -41.94
C MET A 1 45.74 -2.81 -42.57
N ILE A 2 44.71 -2.04 -42.24
CA ILE A 2 44.59 -0.71 -41.61
C ILE A 2 43.54 -0.81 -40.49
N GLY A 3 43.85 -0.27 -39.31
CA GLY A 3 42.94 -0.25 -38.16
C GLY A 3 42.08 0.99 -38.14
N SER A 4 40.83 0.83 -37.72
CA SER A 4 39.90 1.92 -37.46
C SER A 4 39.72 2.03 -35.94
N LEU A 5 40.44 2.96 -35.32
CA LEU A 5 40.15 3.44 -33.96
C LEU A 5 38.78 4.13 -33.98
N GLY A 6 37.78 3.53 -33.35
CA GLY A 6 36.55 4.22 -32.98
C GLY A 6 36.83 5.16 -31.82
N ALA A 7 37.10 6.43 -32.11
CA ALA A 7 37.23 7.47 -31.12
C ALA A 7 35.88 7.67 -30.40
N LEU A 8 35.90 7.50 -29.08
CA LEU A 8 34.82 7.88 -28.18
C LEU A 8 34.69 9.41 -28.23
N ILE A 9 33.71 9.93 -28.97
CA ILE A 9 33.38 11.35 -28.93
C ILE A 9 32.79 11.65 -27.55
N ILE A 10 33.63 12.18 -26.66
CA ILE A 10 33.18 12.88 -25.48
C ILE A 10 32.61 14.21 -25.99
N LEU A 11 31.30 14.39 -25.89
CA LEU A 11 30.67 15.71 -26.02
C LEU A 11 31.15 16.57 -24.84
N VAL A 12 32.32 17.20 -25.00
CA VAL A 12 32.75 18.31 -24.15
C VAL A 12 32.12 19.56 -24.74
N ASP A 13 31.19 20.16 -24.00
CA ASP A 13 30.66 21.50 -24.28
C ASP A 13 31.84 22.50 -24.38
N PRO A 14 31.85 23.49 -25.29
CA PRO A 14 32.99 24.40 -25.46
C PRO A 14 33.38 25.20 -24.20
N ALA A 15 32.56 25.14 -23.14
CA ALA A 15 32.81 25.74 -21.84
C ALA A 15 33.58 24.85 -20.83
N GLY A 16 33.92 23.60 -21.17
CA GLY A 16 34.66 22.69 -20.26
C GLY A 16 33.87 22.23 -19.02
N VAL A 17 32.56 22.47 -18.98
CA VAL A 17 31.68 22.05 -17.88
C VAL A 17 31.27 20.59 -18.11
N ARG A 18 31.64 19.72 -17.17
CA ARG A 18 31.23 18.31 -17.17
C ARG A 18 29.72 18.24 -16.91
N GLN A 19 28.94 17.72 -17.86
CA GLN A 19 27.50 17.52 -17.66
C GLN A 19 27.25 16.54 -16.50
N PRO A 20 26.24 16.80 -15.64
CA PRO A 20 25.92 15.92 -14.53
C PRO A 20 25.46 14.53 -15.02
N HIS A 21 25.65 13.53 -14.17
CA HIS A 21 25.03 12.22 -14.35
C HIS A 21 23.53 12.34 -14.10
N ARG A 22 22.75 12.22 -15.18
CA ARG A 22 21.28 12.13 -15.12
C ARG A 22 20.88 10.77 -14.54
N ILE A 23 20.10 10.78 -13.47
CA ILE A 23 19.68 9.59 -12.73
C ILE A 23 18.15 9.49 -12.75
N LEU A 24 17.63 8.31 -13.05
CA LEU A 24 16.24 7.92 -12.82
C LEU A 24 16.22 6.82 -11.75
N VAL A 25 15.31 6.94 -10.79
CA VAL A 25 15.11 5.92 -9.73
C VAL A 25 13.76 5.25 -9.94
N ASP A 26 13.72 3.92 -9.99
CA ASP A 26 12.51 3.10 -9.88
C ASP A 26 12.53 2.39 -8.52
N THR A 27 11.54 2.65 -7.67
CA THR A 27 11.53 2.30 -6.24
C THR A 27 10.18 1.77 -5.83
N ASP A 28 10.13 0.84 -4.88
CA ASP A 28 8.89 0.40 -4.23
C ASP A 28 8.67 1.05 -2.87
N VAL A 29 9.47 2.09 -2.54
CA VAL A 29 9.26 3.03 -1.43
C VAL A 29 9.20 2.33 -0.06
N ASP A 30 9.99 1.28 0.14
CA ASP A 30 10.28 0.80 1.49
C ASP A 30 11.13 1.85 2.26
N THR A 31 11.30 1.62 3.55
CA THR A 31 11.94 2.54 4.47
C THR A 31 13.42 2.73 4.13
N ASP A 32 14.10 1.70 3.62
CA ASP A 32 15.49 1.84 3.18
C ASP A 32 15.61 2.45 1.78
N ASP A 33 14.59 2.37 0.91
CA ASP A 33 14.49 3.21 -0.29
C ASP A 33 14.44 4.69 0.09
N VAL A 34 13.65 5.02 1.12
CA VAL A 34 13.52 6.39 1.61
C VAL A 34 14.87 6.92 2.11
N PHE A 35 15.64 6.08 2.81
CA PHE A 35 17.02 6.43 3.21
C PHE A 35 17.93 6.66 2.00
N ALA A 36 17.78 5.83 0.96
CA ALA A 36 18.54 5.93 -0.27
C ALA A 36 18.21 7.21 -1.04
N LEU A 37 16.93 7.57 -1.12
CA LEU A 37 16.44 8.81 -1.73
C LEU A 37 16.99 10.04 -1.00
N PHE A 38 16.97 10.08 0.34
CA PHE A 38 17.60 11.18 1.05
C PHE A 38 19.11 11.24 0.82
N TYR A 39 19.79 10.10 0.85
CA TYR A 39 21.22 10.05 0.57
C TYR A 39 21.54 10.56 -0.85
N LEU A 40 20.68 10.28 -1.83
CA LEU A 40 20.81 10.76 -3.22
C LEU A 40 20.47 12.25 -3.36
N LEU A 41 19.37 12.73 -2.78
CA LEU A 41 18.91 14.12 -2.84
C LEU A 41 19.89 15.11 -2.21
N LYS A 42 20.72 14.63 -1.27
CA LYS A 42 21.78 15.40 -0.65
C LYS A 42 23.10 15.45 -1.41
N GLN A 43 23.21 14.69 -2.50
CA GLN A 43 24.40 14.73 -3.35
C GLN A 43 24.50 16.04 -4.12
N ASP A 44 25.69 16.29 -4.65
CA ASP A 44 25.93 17.45 -5.50
C ASP A 44 25.19 17.36 -6.84
N THR A 45 24.19 18.22 -7.03
CA THR A 45 23.35 18.27 -8.22
C THR A 45 24.11 18.66 -9.48
N THR A 46 25.26 19.35 -9.37
CA THR A 46 26.11 19.62 -10.54
C THR A 46 26.86 18.38 -11.02
N ARG A 47 26.82 17.29 -10.24
CA ARG A 47 27.44 16.01 -10.57
C ARG A 47 26.44 14.87 -10.71
N PHE A 48 25.42 14.83 -9.86
CA PHE A 48 24.39 13.80 -9.80
C PHE A 48 23.03 14.46 -9.81
N ASP A 49 22.38 14.40 -10.95
CA ASP A 49 21.12 15.07 -11.20
C ASP A 49 20.00 14.03 -11.21
N LEU A 50 19.24 13.96 -10.12
CA LEU A 50 18.04 13.14 -10.05
C LEU A 50 16.94 13.79 -10.89
N GLN A 51 16.64 13.14 -12.01
CA GLN A 51 15.74 13.64 -13.04
C GLN A 51 14.30 13.15 -12.87
N ALA A 52 14.11 11.96 -12.30
CA ALA A 52 12.80 11.36 -12.16
C ALA A 52 12.78 10.25 -11.11
N ILE A 53 11.60 10.04 -10.52
CA ILE A 53 11.30 8.91 -9.66
C ILE A 53 10.10 8.17 -10.25
N THR A 54 10.14 6.85 -10.31
CA THR A 54 8.99 6.01 -10.63
C THR A 54 8.70 5.04 -9.49
N VAL A 55 7.42 4.87 -9.18
CA VAL A 55 6.95 3.96 -8.15
C VAL A 55 6.57 2.63 -8.79
N ASN A 56 7.21 1.56 -8.32
CA ASN A 56 6.78 0.20 -8.55
C ASN A 56 5.86 -0.24 -7.41
N ALA A 57 4.57 -0.40 -7.71
CA ALA A 57 3.55 -0.81 -6.75
C ALA A 57 3.38 -2.34 -6.66
N ASN A 58 4.24 -3.11 -7.33
CA ASN A 58 4.37 -4.56 -7.21
C ASN A 58 5.52 -4.90 -6.24
N GLY A 59 5.47 -4.31 -5.03
CA GLY A 59 6.51 -4.41 -4.00
C GLY A 59 6.00 -4.10 -2.59
N TRP A 60 6.85 -3.51 -1.76
CA TRP A 60 6.62 -3.28 -0.32
C TRP A 60 5.66 -2.14 0.02
N SER A 61 5.31 -1.28 -0.93
CA SER A 61 4.31 -0.23 -0.74
C SER A 61 3.14 -0.33 -1.71
N GLU A 62 2.04 0.33 -1.34
CA GLU A 62 0.88 0.55 -2.19
C GLU A 62 0.93 1.93 -2.83
N ALA A 63 0.56 2.00 -4.11
CA ALA A 63 0.73 3.17 -4.95
C ALA A 63 0.18 4.47 -4.34
N GLY A 64 -1.00 4.42 -3.71
CA GLY A 64 -1.66 5.59 -3.11
C GLY A 64 -0.94 6.14 -1.88
N HIS A 65 -0.29 5.28 -1.10
CA HIS A 65 0.50 5.70 0.05
C HIS A 65 1.90 6.14 -0.37
N ALA A 66 2.53 5.35 -1.25
CA ALA A 66 3.85 5.60 -1.80
C ALA A 66 3.96 6.97 -2.48
N ILE A 67 2.96 7.35 -3.29
CA ILE A 67 3.00 8.63 -4.00
C ILE A 67 2.96 9.83 -3.05
N ASN A 68 2.14 9.76 -2.00
CA ASN A 68 2.09 10.81 -1.00
C ASN A 68 3.40 10.88 -0.22
N HIS A 69 4.00 9.73 0.09
CA HIS A 69 5.30 9.66 0.75
C HIS A 69 6.39 10.36 -0.08
N ILE A 70 6.50 10.05 -1.37
CA ILE A 70 7.46 10.69 -2.28
C ILE A 70 7.18 12.20 -2.40
N TYR A 71 5.92 12.62 -2.51
CA TYR A 71 5.58 14.05 -2.56
C TYR A 71 5.96 14.80 -1.28
N ASP A 72 5.75 14.20 -0.11
CA ASP A 72 6.11 14.81 1.16
C ASP A 72 7.65 14.89 1.32
N ILE A 73 8.40 13.87 0.85
CA ILE A 73 9.88 13.88 0.80
C ILE A 73 10.40 14.96 -0.15
N LEU A 74 9.88 15.02 -1.38
CA LEU A 74 10.31 16.00 -2.38
C LEU A 74 9.98 17.42 -1.93
N PHE A 75 8.80 17.63 -1.36
CA PHE A 75 8.44 18.92 -0.77
C PHE A 75 9.43 19.27 0.34
N MET A 76 9.71 18.37 1.28
CA MET A 76 10.68 18.58 2.36
C MET A 76 12.06 19.03 1.84
N MET A 77 12.54 18.39 0.78
CA MET A 77 13.84 18.68 0.17
C MET A 77 13.81 19.86 -0.81
N GLY A 78 12.64 20.48 -1.04
CA GLY A 78 12.47 21.56 -2.01
C GLY A 78 12.72 21.12 -3.46
N ARG A 79 12.34 19.88 -3.79
CA ARG A 79 12.56 19.21 -5.06
C ARG A 79 11.26 18.77 -5.76
N ASP A 80 10.21 19.58 -5.63
CA ASP A 80 8.94 19.36 -6.35
C ASP A 80 9.10 19.44 -7.88
N ASP A 81 10.25 19.91 -8.38
CA ASP A 81 10.63 19.87 -9.80
C ASP A 81 10.80 18.45 -10.35
N ILE A 82 11.03 17.45 -9.49
CA ILE A 82 11.28 16.08 -9.93
C ILE A 82 9.94 15.42 -10.34
N PRO A 83 9.77 15.01 -11.61
CA PRO A 83 8.61 14.23 -12.04
C PRO A 83 8.55 12.89 -11.31
N VAL A 84 7.34 12.50 -10.92
CA VAL A 84 7.06 11.22 -10.25
C VAL A 84 6.03 10.46 -11.07
N GLY A 85 6.39 9.27 -11.51
CA GLY A 85 5.51 8.37 -12.26
C GLY A 85 5.02 7.25 -11.37
N VAL A 86 3.74 6.88 -11.44
CA VAL A 86 3.18 5.80 -10.62
C VAL A 86 2.42 4.83 -11.51
N GLY A 87 2.79 3.54 -11.42
CA GLY A 87 2.10 2.45 -12.09
C GLY A 87 1.84 2.69 -13.58
N GLY A 88 0.77 2.07 -14.08
CA GLY A 88 0.28 2.26 -15.42
C GLY A 88 -0.99 1.42 -15.66
N GLU A 89 -2.02 2.08 -16.19
CA GLU A 89 -3.36 1.51 -16.35
C GLU A 89 -3.59 0.76 -17.68
N GLY A 90 -2.59 0.74 -18.56
CA GLY A 90 -2.57 -0.04 -19.80
C GLY A 90 -2.64 -1.54 -19.52
N GLY A 91 -2.92 -2.31 -20.57
CA GLY A 91 -2.99 -3.78 -20.46
C GLY A 91 -1.99 -4.51 -21.33
N ILE A 92 -1.76 -5.78 -21.01
CA ILE A 92 -1.08 -6.72 -21.90
C ILE A 92 -2.15 -7.62 -22.54
N LEU A 93 -2.21 -7.61 -23.87
CA LEU A 93 -3.16 -8.42 -24.62
C LEU A 93 -2.82 -9.92 -24.50
N PRO A 94 -3.81 -10.80 -24.73
CA PRO A 94 -3.61 -12.26 -24.75
C PRO A 94 -2.42 -12.75 -25.59
N ASN A 95 -2.12 -12.08 -26.70
CA ASN A 95 -1.00 -12.40 -27.58
C ASN A 95 0.37 -11.85 -27.12
N GLY A 96 0.44 -11.22 -25.94
CA GLY A 96 1.66 -10.59 -25.41
C GLY A 96 1.94 -9.18 -25.92
N THR A 97 1.03 -8.56 -26.67
CA THR A 97 1.19 -7.15 -27.07
C THR A 97 1.01 -6.24 -25.86
N ILE A 98 2.05 -5.49 -25.51
CA ILE A 98 2.03 -4.51 -24.43
C ILE A 98 1.43 -3.21 -24.97
N LEU A 99 0.30 -2.77 -24.42
CA LEU A 99 -0.34 -1.52 -24.79
C LEU A 99 0.38 -0.31 -24.13
N PRO A 100 0.12 0.93 -24.58
CA PRO A 100 0.62 2.11 -23.89
C PRO A 100 0.10 2.20 -22.45
N ASN A 101 0.88 2.86 -21.61
CA ASN A 101 0.65 3.11 -20.20
C ASN A 101 0.56 1.86 -19.31
N VAL A 102 1.18 0.72 -19.65
CA VAL A 102 1.26 -0.43 -18.72
C VAL A 102 2.32 -0.14 -17.66
N GLY A 103 2.08 -0.50 -16.40
CA GLY A 103 3.05 -0.28 -15.31
C GLY A 103 2.87 -1.21 -14.13
N GLY A 104 3.81 -1.13 -13.19
CA GLY A 104 4.11 -2.10 -12.13
C GLY A 104 3.10 -2.13 -11.01
N TYR A 105 1.87 -2.56 -11.31
CA TYR A 105 0.90 -3.01 -10.32
C TYR A 105 0.91 -4.52 -10.13
N GLN A 106 1.29 -5.26 -11.18
CA GLN A 106 1.34 -6.72 -11.23
C GLN A 106 2.61 -7.16 -11.95
N PRO A 107 3.11 -8.37 -11.68
CA PRO A 107 4.19 -8.95 -12.48
C PRO A 107 3.74 -9.14 -13.93
N ILE A 108 4.67 -9.04 -14.89
CA ILE A 108 4.38 -9.16 -16.32
C ILE A 108 3.59 -10.44 -16.67
N ILE A 109 3.81 -11.52 -15.92
CA ILE A 109 3.13 -12.80 -16.15
C ILE A 109 1.63 -12.78 -15.81
N ASP A 110 1.24 -11.99 -14.80
CA ASP A 110 -0.16 -11.86 -14.36
C ASP A 110 -0.87 -10.66 -14.98
N GLN A 111 -0.10 -9.72 -15.54
CA GLN A 111 -0.64 -8.51 -16.15
C GLN A 111 -1.61 -8.83 -17.30
N GLY A 112 -2.87 -8.45 -17.11
CA GLY A 112 -3.93 -8.55 -18.11
C GLY A 112 -4.37 -7.19 -18.63
N MET A 113 -5.66 -7.06 -18.95
CA MET A 113 -6.31 -5.80 -19.37
C MET A 113 -6.79 -4.93 -18.21
N SER A 114 -6.61 -5.40 -16.98
CA SER A 114 -6.94 -4.71 -15.72
C SER A 114 -5.75 -4.73 -14.78
N THR A 115 -5.80 -3.87 -13.77
CA THR A 115 -4.88 -3.88 -12.61
C THR A 115 -5.43 -4.71 -11.44
N ALA A 116 -6.58 -5.35 -11.62
CA ALA A 116 -7.08 -6.43 -10.76
C ALA A 116 -6.59 -7.78 -11.29
N GLY A 117 -6.36 -8.76 -10.43
CA GLY A 117 -5.84 -10.07 -10.83
C GLY A 117 -5.01 -10.76 -9.76
N GLU A 118 -4.40 -11.88 -10.13
CA GLU A 118 -3.61 -12.72 -9.24
C GLU A 118 -2.46 -11.94 -8.57
N CYS A 119 -2.04 -12.40 -7.38
CA CYS A 119 -0.97 -11.76 -6.61
C CYS A 119 0.16 -12.73 -6.21
N ARG A 120 0.38 -13.79 -6.99
CA ARG A 120 1.22 -14.96 -6.63
C ARG A 120 2.52 -14.63 -5.89
N TYR A 121 3.32 -13.70 -6.42
CA TYR A 121 4.61 -13.33 -5.85
C TYR A 121 4.47 -12.34 -4.70
N ARG A 122 3.46 -11.46 -4.78
CA ARG A 122 3.15 -10.48 -3.75
C ARG A 122 2.71 -11.12 -2.43
N GLN A 123 2.24 -12.37 -2.45
CA GLN A 123 1.96 -13.16 -1.24
C GLN A 123 3.19 -13.37 -0.36
N ALA A 124 4.41 -13.24 -0.88
CA ALA A 124 5.62 -13.33 -0.05
C ALA A 124 5.83 -12.11 0.85
N ILE A 125 5.16 -10.98 0.56
CA ILE A 125 5.32 -9.72 1.30
C ILE A 125 4.24 -9.64 2.38
N PRO A 126 4.62 -9.47 3.67
CA PRO A 126 3.67 -9.30 4.75
C PRO A 126 2.70 -8.12 4.51
N VAL A 127 1.44 -8.25 4.94
CA VAL A 127 0.41 -7.23 4.70
C VAL A 127 0.30 -6.24 5.84
N ALA A 128 0.23 -6.72 7.08
CA ALA A 128 0.09 -5.88 8.27
C ALA A 128 1.44 -5.65 8.97
N HIS A 129 1.64 -6.27 10.13
CA HIS A 129 2.82 -6.04 10.94
C HIS A 129 4.10 -6.42 10.17
N ARG A 130 5.05 -5.48 10.12
CA ARG A 130 6.33 -5.52 9.38
C ARG A 130 6.14 -5.74 7.89
N GLY A 131 5.04 -5.24 7.37
CA GLY A 131 4.61 -5.41 6.01
C GLY A 131 4.14 -4.10 5.41
N ARG A 132 3.33 -4.21 4.37
CA ARG A 132 2.81 -3.09 3.59
C ARG A 132 2.14 -2.01 4.45
N LEU A 133 1.39 -2.36 5.50
CA LEU A 133 0.79 -1.37 6.43
C LEU A 133 1.86 -0.49 7.11
N ASP A 134 2.88 -1.13 7.66
CA ASP A 134 3.98 -0.44 8.31
C ASP A 134 4.74 0.42 7.29
N VAL A 135 5.06 -0.12 6.11
CA VAL A 135 5.78 0.61 5.05
C VAL A 135 4.97 1.81 4.52
N ASN A 136 3.69 1.62 4.21
CA ASN A 136 2.80 2.65 3.66
C ASN A 136 2.68 3.90 4.54
N SER A 137 2.68 3.71 5.86
CA SER A 137 2.64 4.79 6.84
C SER A 137 4.04 5.23 7.33
N ASN A 138 5.09 4.51 6.91
CA ASN A 138 6.40 4.50 7.52
C ASN A 138 6.30 4.37 9.05
N TYR A 139 5.62 3.33 9.51
CA TYR A 139 5.32 3.04 10.92
C TYR A 139 4.57 4.19 11.62
N GLY A 140 3.79 4.97 10.87
CA GLY A 140 3.08 6.17 11.30
C GLY A 140 3.89 7.46 11.25
N ILE A 141 5.22 7.42 11.06
CA ILE A 141 6.06 8.61 11.21
C ILE A 141 5.87 9.60 10.06
N ARG A 142 5.52 9.13 8.86
CA ARG A 142 5.31 9.98 7.69
C ARG A 142 4.42 11.16 8.03
N LYS A 143 3.27 10.88 8.66
CA LYS A 143 2.24 11.88 8.94
C LYS A 143 2.50 12.76 10.17
N ALA A 144 3.41 12.45 11.10
CA ALA A 144 3.77 13.46 12.11
C ALA A 144 5.09 14.18 11.82
N PHE A 145 5.89 13.66 10.91
CA PHE A 145 7.21 14.21 10.67
C PHE A 145 7.30 14.94 9.33
N LEU A 146 6.83 14.35 8.23
CA LEU A 146 7.02 14.98 6.93
C LEU A 146 6.05 16.15 6.73
N PRO A 147 6.54 17.28 6.19
CA PRO A 147 5.69 18.39 5.82
C PRO A 147 4.80 18.02 4.62
N GLN A 148 3.64 18.66 4.52
CA GLN A 148 2.69 18.42 3.44
C GLN A 148 2.72 19.60 2.45
N GLY A 149 3.19 19.36 1.22
CA GLY A 149 3.15 20.35 0.13
C GLY A 149 1.83 20.37 -0.64
N GLY A 150 1.69 21.35 -1.55
CA GLY A 150 0.50 21.50 -2.40
C GLY A 150 0.36 20.44 -3.51
N ARG A 151 1.47 19.78 -3.89
CA ARG A 151 1.47 18.66 -4.85
C ARG A 151 0.68 17.49 -4.30
N ARG A 152 -0.12 16.86 -5.16
CA ARG A 152 -1.03 15.76 -4.77
C ARG A 152 -1.29 14.80 -5.93
N TYR A 153 -1.66 13.57 -5.59
CA TYR A 153 -2.25 12.65 -6.55
C TYR A 153 -3.55 13.23 -7.12
N THR A 154 -3.77 13.05 -8.42
CA THR A 154 -5.04 13.42 -9.07
C THR A 154 -5.40 12.34 -10.09
N PRO A 155 -6.56 11.66 -9.93
CA PRO A 155 -7.00 10.63 -10.86
C PRO A 155 -6.99 11.13 -12.31
N LEU A 156 -6.58 10.26 -13.25
CA LEU A 156 -6.42 10.54 -14.69
C LEU A 156 -5.38 11.61 -15.07
N LYS A 157 -4.78 12.33 -14.11
CA LYS A 157 -3.75 13.35 -14.35
C LYS A 157 -2.38 12.98 -13.82
N GLN A 158 -2.31 11.98 -12.95
CA GLN A 158 -1.05 11.46 -12.43
C GLN A 158 -0.23 10.84 -13.57
N PRO A 159 1.02 11.29 -13.81
CA PRO A 159 1.90 10.63 -14.76
C PRO A 159 2.13 9.15 -14.40
N THR A 160 2.10 8.29 -15.41
CA THR A 160 2.41 6.87 -15.25
C THR A 160 3.92 6.67 -15.14
N ALA A 161 4.36 5.56 -14.54
CA ALA A 161 5.77 5.19 -14.49
C ALA A 161 6.36 5.10 -15.91
N GLN A 162 5.63 4.50 -16.85
CA GLN A 162 6.07 4.39 -18.24
C GLN A 162 6.25 5.76 -18.91
N GLN A 163 5.29 6.69 -18.73
CA GLN A 163 5.38 8.04 -19.30
C GLN A 163 6.62 8.77 -18.78
N VAL A 164 6.84 8.75 -17.47
CA VAL A 164 7.99 9.42 -16.83
C VAL A 164 9.32 8.80 -17.29
N MET A 165 9.41 7.48 -17.43
CA MET A 165 10.60 6.82 -17.98
C MET A 165 10.88 7.24 -19.43
N ILE A 166 9.85 7.26 -20.29
CA ILE A 166 9.98 7.67 -21.69
C ILE A 166 10.47 9.12 -21.78
N ASP A 167 9.82 10.06 -21.08
CA ASP A 167 10.17 11.48 -21.13
C ASP A 167 11.60 11.72 -20.63
N THR A 168 11.97 11.07 -19.54
CA THR A 168 13.30 11.23 -18.92
C THR A 168 14.41 10.69 -19.81
N ILE A 169 14.24 9.46 -20.31
CA ILE A 169 15.28 8.73 -21.05
C ILE A 169 15.38 9.24 -22.49
N SER A 170 14.27 9.66 -23.11
CA SER A 170 14.29 10.29 -24.44
C SER A 170 15.02 11.64 -24.43
N SER A 171 14.94 12.38 -23.31
CA SER A 171 15.62 13.68 -23.14
C SER A 171 17.15 13.58 -23.07
N GLY A 172 17.72 12.37 -22.93
CA GLY A 172 19.17 12.18 -23.04
C GLY A 172 19.72 11.01 -22.23
N PRO A 173 21.05 10.80 -22.28
CA PRO A 173 21.70 9.66 -21.64
C PRO A 173 21.49 9.62 -20.12
N THR A 174 20.88 8.55 -19.61
CA THR A 174 20.39 8.41 -18.23
C THR A 174 20.91 7.13 -17.59
N THR A 175 21.31 7.20 -16.32
CA THR A 175 21.61 6.04 -15.47
C THR A 175 20.37 5.68 -14.66
N VAL A 176 20.04 4.38 -14.58
CA VAL A 176 18.83 3.89 -13.92
C VAL A 176 19.21 3.15 -12.65
N PHE A 177 18.57 3.51 -11.54
CA PHE A 177 18.63 2.79 -10.27
C PHE A 177 17.33 2.03 -10.09
N LEU A 178 17.42 0.71 -9.93
CA LEU A 178 16.29 -0.17 -9.64
C LEU A 178 16.40 -0.61 -8.18
N MET A 179 15.50 -0.08 -7.36
CA MET A 179 15.44 -0.31 -5.90
C MET A 179 14.23 -1.17 -5.53
N GLY A 180 13.22 -1.26 -6.40
CA GLY A 180 12.12 -2.21 -6.30
C GLY A 180 12.14 -3.28 -7.40
N ALA A 181 11.01 -3.96 -7.59
CA ALA A 181 10.84 -4.92 -8.67
C ALA A 181 11.16 -4.32 -10.06
N HIS A 182 11.61 -5.14 -11.01
CA HIS A 182 12.06 -4.64 -12.31
C HIS A 182 10.93 -4.40 -13.34
N THR A 183 9.67 -4.56 -12.93
CA THR A 183 8.48 -4.57 -13.81
C THR A 183 8.37 -3.32 -14.68
N ASN A 184 8.39 -2.12 -14.09
CA ASN A 184 8.26 -0.86 -14.84
C ASN A 184 9.34 -0.75 -15.93
N PHE A 185 10.59 -1.02 -15.56
CA PHE A 185 11.72 -0.85 -16.46
C PHE A 185 11.76 -1.93 -17.55
N ALA A 186 11.39 -3.17 -17.24
CA ALA A 186 11.23 -4.22 -18.25
C ALA A 186 10.17 -3.86 -19.29
N ILE A 187 9.00 -3.38 -18.84
CA ILE A 187 7.93 -2.90 -19.74
C ILE A 187 8.44 -1.76 -20.62
N PHE A 188 9.16 -0.79 -20.05
CA PHE A 188 9.79 0.30 -20.79
C PHE A 188 10.72 -0.23 -21.89
N LEU A 189 11.64 -1.15 -21.57
CA LEU A 189 12.59 -1.71 -22.53
C LEU A 189 11.89 -2.51 -23.65
N MET A 190 10.85 -3.27 -23.31
CA MET A 190 10.10 -4.09 -24.26
C MET A 190 9.27 -3.24 -25.23
N THR A 191 8.76 -2.09 -24.77
CA THR A 191 7.92 -1.18 -25.58
C THR A 191 8.73 -0.11 -26.31
N ASN A 192 9.91 0.26 -25.79
CA ASN A 192 10.76 1.33 -26.32
C ASN A 192 12.20 0.86 -26.60
N PRO A 193 12.42 -0.18 -27.43
CA PRO A 193 13.75 -0.73 -27.67
C PRO A 193 14.74 0.29 -28.27
N HIS A 194 14.22 1.29 -29.01
CA HIS A 194 15.03 2.36 -29.59
C HIS A 194 15.60 3.34 -28.55
N LEU A 195 15.00 3.44 -27.35
CA LEU A 195 15.48 4.27 -26.24
C LEU A 195 16.51 3.56 -25.35
N LYS A 196 16.71 2.24 -25.51
CA LYS A 196 17.74 1.47 -24.81
C LYS A 196 19.12 2.13 -24.92
N LYS A 197 19.46 2.70 -26.09
CA LYS A 197 20.73 3.38 -26.35
C LYS A 197 20.99 4.62 -25.47
N ASN A 198 19.92 5.19 -24.90
CA ASN A 198 20.02 6.33 -23.99
C ASN A 198 20.21 5.87 -22.53
N VAL A 199 20.12 4.57 -22.24
CA VAL A 199 20.41 4.06 -20.89
C VAL A 199 21.90 3.78 -20.78
N LYS A 200 22.61 4.59 -19.98
CA LYS A 200 24.07 4.49 -19.80
C LYS A 200 24.46 3.26 -18.99
N HIS A 201 23.72 3.00 -17.92
CA HIS A 201 24.03 1.95 -16.94
C HIS A 201 22.80 1.67 -16.08
N ILE A 202 22.64 0.41 -15.65
CA ILE A 202 21.62 -0.02 -14.69
C ILE A 202 22.34 -0.48 -13.41
N TYR A 203 21.95 0.10 -12.28
CA TYR A 203 22.33 -0.40 -10.96
C TYR A 203 21.07 -0.94 -10.30
N ALA A 204 21.10 -2.21 -9.87
CA ALA A 204 19.94 -2.85 -9.27
C ALA A 204 20.29 -3.42 -7.89
N MET A 205 19.48 -3.10 -6.88
CA MET A 205 19.42 -3.88 -5.65
C MET A 205 18.53 -5.09 -5.91
N GLY A 206 19.09 -6.27 -5.65
CA GLY A 206 18.28 -7.49 -5.64
C GLY A 206 19.10 -8.73 -5.93
N GLY A 207 18.44 -9.87 -5.80
CA GLY A 207 19.03 -11.18 -6.06
C GLY A 207 19.91 -11.70 -4.92
N SER A 208 20.19 -12.99 -4.98
CA SER A 208 21.12 -13.70 -4.12
C SER A 208 21.87 -14.70 -4.97
N VAL A 209 23.20 -14.54 -5.09
CA VAL A 209 24.01 -15.25 -6.10
C VAL A 209 24.73 -16.45 -5.51
N ARG A 210 25.49 -16.25 -4.42
CA ARG A 210 26.32 -17.27 -3.77
C ARG A 210 25.87 -17.50 -2.33
N SER A 211 26.06 -18.74 -1.88
CA SER A 211 25.67 -19.23 -0.55
C SER A 211 26.57 -18.81 0.61
N ASN A 212 27.38 -17.77 0.44
CA ASN A 212 28.35 -17.34 1.44
C ASN A 212 27.67 -16.53 2.54
N CYS A 213 27.25 -17.21 3.60
CA CYS A 213 26.70 -16.55 4.78
C CYS A 213 27.74 -16.41 5.91
N LEU A 214 27.44 -15.53 6.87
CA LEU A 214 28.32 -15.17 7.98
C LEU A 214 28.62 -16.33 8.95
N LYS A 215 27.93 -17.46 8.84
CA LYS A 215 28.12 -18.61 9.73
C LYS A 215 29.44 -19.29 9.39
N LYS A 216 30.31 -19.34 10.39
CA LYS A 216 31.54 -20.13 10.35
C LYS A 216 31.35 -21.40 11.17
N ASP A 217 31.86 -22.51 10.67
CA ASP A 217 31.93 -23.73 11.48
C ASP A 217 32.91 -23.55 12.65
N GLY A 218 32.99 -24.54 13.54
CA GLY A 218 33.93 -24.55 14.67
C GLY A 218 35.41 -24.48 14.25
N SER A 219 35.72 -24.58 12.95
CA SER A 219 37.06 -24.47 12.36
C SER A 219 37.32 -23.13 11.65
N GLY A 220 36.35 -22.21 11.64
CA GLY A 220 36.50 -20.88 11.06
C GLY A 220 36.21 -20.77 9.56
N ASN A 221 35.76 -21.86 8.92
CA ASN A 221 35.38 -21.90 7.51
C ASN A 221 33.94 -21.45 7.32
N SER A 222 33.67 -20.68 6.27
CA SER A 222 32.31 -20.30 5.89
C SER A 222 31.48 -21.54 5.56
N ILE A 223 30.32 -21.68 6.21
CA ILE A 223 29.35 -22.74 5.92
C ILE A 223 28.52 -22.30 4.70
N GLU A 224 28.35 -23.17 3.73
CA GLU A 224 27.37 -22.95 2.66
C GLU A 224 25.97 -22.87 3.27
N CYS A 225 25.29 -21.74 3.10
CA CYS A 225 23.93 -21.61 3.58
C CYS A 225 22.96 -22.42 2.72
N ALA A 226 22.12 -23.20 3.40
CA ALA A 226 20.99 -23.87 2.76
C ALA A 226 20.06 -22.84 2.10
N ASP A 227 19.79 -21.72 2.78
CA ASP A 227 18.89 -20.69 2.30
C ASP A 227 19.65 -19.39 2.10
N ILE A 228 19.55 -18.83 0.90
CA ILE A 228 20.34 -17.68 0.46
C ILE A 228 19.44 -16.48 0.16
N GLY A 229 18.14 -16.71 -0.02
CA GLY A 229 17.12 -15.70 -0.24
C GLY A 229 16.62 -15.04 1.05
N ASN A 230 15.69 -14.09 0.91
CA ASN A 230 15.08 -13.35 2.03
C ASN A 230 13.55 -13.44 2.11
N LEU A 231 12.90 -14.31 1.32
CA LEU A 231 11.45 -14.54 1.41
C LEU A 231 11.02 -15.10 2.78
N TYR A 232 9.73 -14.98 3.12
CA TYR A 232 9.15 -15.55 4.34
C TYR A 232 7.84 -16.30 4.05
N PRO A 233 7.60 -17.51 4.60
CA PRO A 233 8.63 -18.47 5.03
C PRO A 233 9.44 -18.98 3.81
N GLN A 234 10.64 -19.52 4.05
CA GLN A 234 11.57 -19.96 2.99
C GLN A 234 11.34 -21.41 2.53
N ASP A 235 10.28 -22.04 3.03
CA ASP A 235 9.95 -23.45 2.83
C ASP A 235 9.59 -23.81 1.39
N SER A 236 9.03 -22.87 0.62
CA SER A 236 8.69 -23.07 -0.80
C SER A 236 9.81 -22.63 -1.75
N ASN A 237 10.49 -21.52 -1.46
CA ASN A 237 11.54 -20.93 -2.28
C ASN A 237 12.63 -20.25 -1.41
N PRO A 238 13.72 -20.96 -1.11
CA PRO A 238 14.80 -20.45 -0.25
C PRO A 238 15.89 -19.67 -1.01
N TYR A 239 15.73 -19.46 -2.31
CA TYR A 239 16.78 -18.91 -3.17
C TYR A 239 16.54 -17.46 -3.56
N ALA A 240 15.29 -17.04 -3.58
CA ALA A 240 14.89 -15.79 -4.19
C ALA A 240 15.01 -14.60 -3.23
N GLU A 241 15.25 -13.44 -3.83
CA GLU A 241 15.22 -12.15 -3.16
C GLU A 241 13.95 -11.40 -3.59
N PHE A 242 13.33 -10.62 -2.70
CA PHE A 242 12.04 -9.93 -2.93
C PHE A 242 11.93 -9.14 -4.25
N ASN A 243 12.89 -8.27 -4.60
CA ASN A 243 12.82 -7.45 -5.81
C ASN A 243 12.83 -8.31 -7.08
N ILE A 244 13.64 -9.37 -7.10
CA ILE A 244 13.71 -10.31 -8.23
C ILE A 244 12.50 -11.27 -8.23
N PHE A 245 12.06 -11.72 -7.06
CA PHE A 245 10.92 -12.64 -6.91
C PHE A 245 9.59 -11.99 -7.28
N SER A 246 9.43 -10.70 -7.01
CA SER A 246 8.18 -9.98 -7.28
C SER A 246 7.84 -9.92 -8.77
N ASP A 247 8.84 -10.00 -9.65
CA ASP A 247 8.65 -10.22 -11.09
C ASP A 247 9.91 -10.85 -11.75
N PRO A 248 10.06 -12.19 -11.68
CA PRO A 248 11.25 -12.88 -12.17
C PRO A 248 11.45 -12.71 -13.68
N PHE A 249 10.35 -12.65 -14.44
CA PHE A 249 10.41 -12.47 -15.89
C PHE A 249 10.86 -11.06 -16.25
N ALA A 250 10.38 -10.02 -15.57
CA ALA A 250 10.90 -8.67 -15.74
C ALA A 250 12.38 -8.57 -15.37
N ALA A 251 12.78 -9.16 -14.24
CA ALA A 251 14.17 -9.17 -13.83
C ALA A 251 15.09 -9.84 -14.85
N TYR A 252 14.66 -10.97 -15.41
CA TYR A 252 15.34 -11.62 -16.54
C TYR A 252 15.46 -10.68 -17.73
N LYS A 253 14.36 -10.04 -18.17
CA LYS A 253 14.38 -9.12 -19.32
C LYS A 253 15.31 -7.93 -19.14
N VAL A 254 15.38 -7.36 -17.93
CA VAL A 254 16.30 -6.26 -17.62
C VAL A 254 17.75 -6.71 -17.64
N LEU A 255 18.07 -7.83 -16.98
CA LEU A 255 19.42 -8.40 -16.94
C LEU A 255 19.93 -8.72 -18.35
N HIS A 256 19.06 -9.32 -19.18
CA HIS A 256 19.34 -9.69 -20.57
C HIS A 256 19.15 -8.55 -21.56
N SER A 257 18.95 -7.32 -21.09
CA SER A 257 18.73 -6.18 -21.97
C SER A 257 19.95 -5.87 -22.84
N GLY A 258 21.16 -6.23 -22.41
CA GLY A 258 22.43 -5.85 -23.04
C GLY A 258 22.86 -4.40 -22.76
N ILE A 259 22.27 -3.75 -21.75
CA ILE A 259 22.77 -2.50 -21.16
C ILE A 259 23.82 -2.86 -20.09
N PRO A 260 24.88 -2.06 -19.88
CA PRO A 260 25.79 -2.25 -18.75
C PRO A 260 25.03 -2.34 -17.42
N PHE A 261 25.28 -3.43 -16.68
CA PHE A 261 24.50 -3.79 -15.50
C PHE A 261 25.43 -4.02 -14.30
N THR A 262 25.03 -3.49 -13.14
CA THR A 262 25.68 -3.77 -11.86
C THR A 262 24.66 -4.24 -10.85
N LEU A 263 24.86 -5.46 -10.33
CA LEU A 263 24.03 -6.05 -9.30
C LEU A 263 24.60 -5.75 -7.92
N ILE A 264 23.73 -5.33 -6.99
CA ILE A 264 24.00 -5.22 -5.56
C ILE A 264 23.11 -6.25 -4.86
N PRO A 265 23.56 -7.52 -4.75
CA PRO A 265 22.76 -8.61 -4.21
C PRO A 265 22.85 -8.71 -2.69
N LEU A 266 22.01 -9.60 -2.13
CA LEU A 266 22.03 -9.96 -0.71
C LEU A 266 23.42 -10.39 -0.22
N ASP A 267 24.24 -11.03 -1.06
CA ASP A 267 25.62 -11.39 -0.76
C ASP A 267 26.43 -10.21 -0.21
N ALA A 268 26.31 -9.05 -0.87
CA ALA A 268 27.03 -7.84 -0.47
C ALA A 268 26.34 -7.14 0.70
N THR A 269 25.02 -7.00 0.68
CA THR A 269 24.29 -6.25 1.72
C THR A 269 24.33 -6.99 3.06
N ASN A 270 24.29 -8.32 3.06
CA ASN A 270 24.44 -9.14 4.28
C ASN A 270 25.80 -8.98 4.96
N SER A 271 26.80 -8.40 4.27
CA SER A 271 28.10 -8.07 4.85
C SER A 271 28.16 -6.68 5.52
N ILE A 272 27.06 -5.92 5.45
CA ILE A 272 26.87 -4.58 6.04
C ILE A 272 25.52 -4.50 6.79
N PRO A 273 25.28 -5.33 7.81
CA PRO A 273 24.12 -5.15 8.67
C PRO A 273 24.27 -3.85 9.48
N VAL A 274 23.14 -3.23 9.83
CA VAL A 274 23.10 -2.06 10.72
C VAL A 274 23.69 -2.51 12.04
N SER A 275 24.90 -2.08 12.37
CA SER A 275 25.56 -2.48 13.61
C SER A 275 25.04 -1.65 14.80
N LYS A 276 25.20 -2.17 16.02
CA LYS A 276 24.92 -1.40 17.24
C LYS A 276 25.71 -0.10 17.30
N SER A 277 26.98 -0.12 16.87
CA SER A 277 27.84 1.07 16.83
C SER A 277 27.36 2.11 15.82
N PHE A 278 26.95 1.69 14.62
CA PHE A 278 26.37 2.59 13.63
C PHE A 278 25.05 3.18 14.13
N PHE A 279 24.17 2.36 14.70
CA PHE A 279 22.89 2.82 15.24
C PHE A 279 23.10 3.90 16.32
N MET A 280 24.02 3.68 17.27
CA MET A 280 24.34 4.66 18.32
C MET A 280 24.98 5.94 17.77
N GLU A 281 25.84 5.83 16.75
CA GLU A 281 26.43 7.01 16.13
C GLU A 281 25.41 7.80 15.32
N PHE A 282 24.46 7.12 14.67
CA PHE A 282 23.34 7.78 13.99
C PHE A 282 22.42 8.46 15.01
N GLU A 283 22.14 7.82 16.14
CA GLU A 283 21.41 8.44 17.26
C GLU A 283 22.06 9.74 17.71
N ARG A 284 23.41 9.76 17.79
CA ARG A 284 24.19 10.93 18.19
C ARG A 284 24.28 12.01 17.11
N ARG A 285 24.14 11.65 15.83
CA ARG A 285 24.33 12.54 14.66
C ARG A 285 23.05 12.61 13.84
N GLN A 286 22.19 13.56 14.22
CA GLN A 286 20.94 13.90 13.56
C GLN A 286 20.86 15.42 13.33
N ASP A 287 21.91 15.95 12.70
CA ASP A 287 22.17 17.39 12.57
C ASP A 287 21.18 18.08 11.61
N THR A 288 20.49 17.30 10.78
CA THR A 288 19.50 17.78 9.79
C THR A 288 18.13 17.15 10.02
N TYR A 289 17.08 17.76 9.45
CA TYR A 289 15.71 17.31 9.63
C TYR A 289 15.45 15.92 9.01
N GLU A 290 15.97 15.69 7.81
CA GLU A 290 15.93 14.41 7.12
C GLU A 290 16.75 13.33 7.84
N ALA A 291 17.88 13.67 8.50
CA ALA A 291 18.63 12.71 9.32
C ALA A 291 17.81 12.25 10.53
N LYS A 292 17.09 13.17 11.19
CA LYS A 292 16.16 12.85 12.28
C LYS A 292 15.04 11.94 11.80
N TYR A 293 14.45 12.22 10.64
CA TYR A 293 13.42 11.38 10.05
C TYR A 293 13.90 9.95 9.81
N CYS A 294 15.05 9.81 9.12
CA CYS A 294 15.67 8.52 8.84
C CYS A 294 15.97 7.74 10.13
N PHE A 295 16.54 8.41 11.14
CA PHE A 295 16.83 7.75 12.41
C PHE A 295 15.56 7.32 13.15
N GLN A 296 14.50 8.13 13.17
CA GLN A 296 13.24 7.78 13.80
C GLN A 296 12.59 6.55 13.14
N ALA A 297 12.62 6.47 11.81
CA ALA A 297 12.18 5.27 11.09
C ALA A 297 13.00 4.04 11.49
N LEU A 298 14.33 4.14 11.46
CA LEU A 298 15.25 3.06 11.82
C LEU A 298 15.07 2.61 13.28
N LYS A 299 14.82 3.56 14.19
CA LYS A 299 14.58 3.32 15.61
C LYS A 299 13.30 2.51 15.81
N ILE A 300 12.21 2.85 15.12
CA ILE A 300 10.96 2.10 15.20
C ILE A 300 11.11 0.71 14.61
N ILE A 301 11.72 0.55 13.43
CA ILE A 301 12.01 -0.76 12.83
C ILE A 301 12.78 -1.65 13.82
N ARG A 302 13.81 -1.09 14.46
CA ARG A 302 14.58 -1.81 15.47
C ARG A 302 13.70 -2.30 16.62
N TYR A 303 12.81 -1.46 17.13
CA TYR A 303 11.91 -1.83 18.24
C TYR A 303 10.83 -2.81 17.83
N THR A 304 10.38 -2.74 16.58
CA THR A 304 9.39 -3.65 16.04
C THR A 304 10.01 -4.90 15.47
N TRP A 305 11.33 -5.16 15.54
CA TRP A 305 12.01 -6.37 15.05
C TRP A 305 11.93 -7.56 16.04
N LEU A 306 11.72 -8.79 15.56
CA LEU A 306 11.55 -9.99 16.44
C LEU A 306 12.93 -10.55 16.80
N GLY A 307 13.02 -11.18 17.97
CA GLY A 307 14.12 -12.09 18.31
C GLY A 307 15.46 -11.43 18.66
N GLY A 308 15.53 -10.10 18.78
CA GLY A 308 16.76 -9.39 19.17
C GLY A 308 17.89 -9.40 18.13
N ILE A 309 17.65 -9.98 16.96
CA ILE A 309 18.63 -10.17 15.86
C ILE A 309 18.62 -9.05 14.82
N PHE A 310 17.98 -7.91 15.11
CA PHE A 310 17.94 -6.74 14.21
C PHE A 310 19.34 -6.36 13.71
N TYR A 311 20.31 -6.30 14.62
CA TYR A 311 21.69 -5.91 14.31
C TYR A 311 22.47 -6.94 13.48
N GLU A 312 21.90 -8.13 13.26
CA GLU A 312 22.49 -9.20 12.47
C GLU A 312 21.81 -9.33 11.10
N GLN A 313 20.57 -8.85 10.95
CA GLN A 313 19.73 -9.12 9.76
C GLN A 313 19.34 -7.87 8.97
N TYR A 314 19.07 -6.74 9.64
CA TYR A 314 18.60 -5.55 8.94
C TYR A 314 19.78 -4.82 8.32
N CYS A 315 19.72 -4.59 7.01
CA CYS A 315 20.75 -3.88 6.24
C CYS A 315 20.13 -2.62 5.63
N MET A 316 20.95 -1.64 5.24
CA MET A 316 20.48 -0.47 4.49
C MET A 316 20.64 -0.76 2.99
N TRP A 317 19.83 -1.68 2.45
CA TRP A 317 20.04 -2.31 1.14
C TRP A 317 20.15 -1.28 0.03
N ASP A 318 19.12 -0.46 -0.18
CA ASP A 318 19.10 0.50 -1.28
C ASP A 318 20.01 1.71 -1.06
N SER A 319 20.22 2.10 0.19
CA SER A 319 21.22 3.13 0.50
C SER A 319 22.61 2.66 0.08
N PHE A 320 22.93 1.39 0.28
CA PHE A 320 24.19 0.80 -0.15
C PHE A 320 24.30 0.70 -1.68
N LEU A 321 23.22 0.34 -2.38
CA LEU A 321 23.12 0.44 -3.85
C LEU A 321 23.54 1.83 -4.30
N VAL A 322 22.86 2.87 -3.80
CA VAL A 322 23.13 4.27 -4.19
C VAL A 322 24.58 4.65 -3.88
N GLY A 323 25.11 4.25 -2.73
CA GLY A 323 26.52 4.43 -2.38
C GLY A 323 27.48 3.84 -3.42
N VAL A 324 27.29 2.56 -3.76
CA VAL A 324 28.09 1.84 -4.76
C VAL A 324 27.98 2.52 -6.12
N ALA A 325 26.76 2.81 -6.59
CA ALA A 325 26.51 3.42 -7.88
C ALA A 325 27.18 4.80 -8.01
N LEU A 326 26.97 5.67 -7.02
CA LEU A 326 27.60 6.99 -6.99
C LEU A 326 29.12 6.86 -7.00
N SER A 327 29.71 5.99 -6.17
CA SER A 327 31.17 5.79 -6.15
C SER A 327 31.72 5.33 -7.51
N THR A 328 31.01 4.45 -8.22
CA THR A 328 31.43 3.98 -9.55
C THR A 328 31.37 5.13 -10.56
N MET A 329 30.27 5.89 -10.58
CA MET A 329 30.13 7.06 -11.45
C MET A 329 31.17 8.15 -11.16
N ARG A 330 31.61 8.30 -9.90
CA ARG A 330 32.68 9.24 -9.54
C ARG A 330 34.03 8.90 -10.18
N ASN A 331 34.29 7.60 -10.36
CA ASN A 331 35.59 7.06 -10.73
C ASN A 331 35.59 6.48 -12.16
N SER A 332 34.80 7.05 -13.08
CA SER A 332 34.60 6.54 -14.45
C SER A 332 35.87 6.44 -15.31
N HIS A 333 37.03 6.83 -14.79
CA HIS A 333 38.36 6.68 -15.43
C HIS A 333 39.12 5.42 -14.98
N ASN A 334 38.66 4.70 -13.95
CA ASN A 334 39.31 3.47 -13.48
C ASN A 334 38.67 2.26 -14.18
N HIS A 335 39.41 1.63 -15.10
CA HIS A 335 38.94 0.51 -15.92
C HIS A 335 38.79 -0.84 -15.18
N ASN A 336 39.17 -0.92 -13.89
CA ASN A 336 39.25 -2.18 -13.15
C ASN A 336 38.01 -2.49 -12.28
N GLY A 337 36.93 -1.71 -12.39
CA GLY A 337 35.72 -1.93 -11.58
C GLY A 337 35.89 -1.60 -10.09
N GLU A 338 36.88 -0.78 -9.74
CA GLU A 338 37.14 -0.38 -8.36
C GLU A 338 36.00 0.46 -7.78
N ASN A 339 35.50 0.05 -6.61
CA ASN A 339 34.48 0.79 -5.88
C ASN A 339 34.99 1.17 -4.47
N LYS A 340 34.61 2.36 -3.97
CA LYS A 340 35.03 2.80 -2.63
C LYS A 340 34.41 1.96 -1.52
N PHE A 341 33.17 1.51 -1.72
CA PHE A 341 32.35 0.91 -0.67
C PHE A 341 32.21 -0.60 -0.78
N ALA A 342 32.41 -1.16 -1.97
CA ALA A 342 32.26 -2.59 -2.22
C ALA A 342 33.49 -3.20 -2.92
N GLU A 343 33.73 -4.48 -2.63
CA GLU A 343 34.49 -5.37 -3.50
C GLU A 343 33.59 -5.76 -4.67
N MET A 344 34.12 -5.67 -5.89
CA MET A 344 33.36 -5.91 -7.12
C MET A 344 33.98 -7.07 -7.88
N GLN A 345 33.14 -7.94 -8.45
CA GLN A 345 33.57 -9.08 -9.25
C GLN A 345 32.68 -9.20 -10.49
N TYR A 346 33.27 -9.50 -11.64
CA TYR A 346 32.49 -9.93 -12.80
C TYR A 346 32.04 -11.37 -12.63
N MET A 347 30.75 -11.61 -12.78
CA MET A 347 30.14 -12.94 -12.69
C MET A 347 29.25 -13.19 -13.90
N ASN A 348 29.09 -14.45 -14.28
CA ASN A 348 28.12 -14.87 -15.28
C ASN A 348 26.87 -15.34 -14.54
N ILE A 349 25.78 -14.59 -14.66
CA ILE A 349 24.55 -14.87 -13.92
C ILE A 349 23.33 -14.87 -14.84
N THR A 350 22.26 -15.50 -14.38
CA THR A 350 20.93 -15.45 -15.00
C THR A 350 19.85 -15.42 -13.92
N VAL A 351 18.60 -15.15 -14.31
CA VAL A 351 17.44 -15.20 -13.40
C VAL A 351 16.57 -16.39 -13.78
N VAL A 352 16.31 -17.27 -12.82
CA VAL A 352 15.39 -18.39 -13.02
C VAL A 352 13.96 -17.85 -13.01
N THR A 353 13.22 -18.09 -14.09
CA THR A 353 11.84 -17.58 -14.23
C THR A 353 10.77 -18.66 -14.11
N SER A 354 11.16 -19.94 -14.11
CA SER A 354 10.25 -21.08 -13.99
C SER A 354 11.01 -22.37 -13.65
N ASN A 355 10.30 -23.39 -13.17
CA ASN A 355 10.85 -24.62 -12.62
C ASN A 355 10.63 -25.84 -13.53
N LYS A 356 11.60 -26.76 -13.55
CA LYS A 356 11.49 -28.01 -14.33
C LYS A 356 10.35 -28.91 -13.83
N PRO A 357 9.74 -29.74 -14.71
CA PRO A 357 10.08 -29.92 -16.13
C PRO A 357 9.57 -28.79 -17.02
N TYR A 358 10.38 -28.37 -17.99
CA TYR A 358 10.00 -27.35 -18.98
C TYR A 358 9.01 -27.92 -20.00
N GLY A 359 8.02 -27.11 -20.40
CA GLY A 359 6.94 -27.48 -21.31
C GLY A 359 5.74 -28.16 -20.65
N ALA A 360 5.73 -28.27 -19.32
CA ALA A 360 4.58 -28.78 -18.59
C ALA A 360 3.39 -27.80 -18.67
N LEU A 361 2.21 -28.32 -18.98
CA LEU A 361 0.96 -27.56 -19.05
C LEU A 361 0.10 -27.85 -17.80
N ASP A 362 0.57 -27.42 -16.64
CA ASP A 362 -0.12 -27.58 -15.35
C ASP A 362 -1.01 -26.38 -14.98
N GLY A 363 -1.10 -25.38 -15.86
CA GLY A 363 -1.89 -24.16 -15.66
C GLY A 363 -1.16 -23.04 -14.91
N SER A 364 0.01 -23.31 -14.33
CA SER A 364 0.72 -22.33 -13.48
C SER A 364 1.36 -21.18 -14.26
N ASN A 365 1.70 -21.40 -15.54
CA ASN A 365 2.52 -20.48 -16.34
C ASN A 365 1.77 -19.84 -17.52
N PRO A 366 1.18 -18.65 -17.33
CA PRO A 366 0.49 -17.88 -18.38
C PRO A 366 1.31 -17.52 -19.62
N LEU A 367 2.63 -17.69 -19.62
CA LEU A 367 3.47 -17.41 -20.80
C LEU A 367 3.31 -18.48 -21.88
N ILE A 368 2.96 -19.71 -21.50
CA ILE A 368 2.86 -20.86 -22.41
C ILE A 368 1.48 -21.55 -22.40
N THR A 369 0.62 -21.25 -21.42
CA THR A 369 -0.73 -21.83 -21.32
C THR A 369 -1.79 -20.96 -22.01
N GLY A 370 -2.87 -21.59 -22.47
CA GLY A 370 -4.08 -20.88 -22.95
C GLY A 370 -4.03 -20.31 -24.38
N TYR A 371 -2.90 -20.36 -25.09
CA TYR A 371 -2.76 -19.78 -26.43
C TYR A 371 -2.00 -20.68 -27.41
N SER A 372 -2.33 -20.55 -28.70
CA SER A 372 -1.65 -21.30 -29.78
C SER A 372 -0.17 -20.89 -29.90
N ILE A 373 0.13 -19.62 -29.65
CA ILE A 373 1.46 -19.00 -29.67
C ILE A 373 1.80 -18.50 -28.25
N PRO A 374 2.96 -18.88 -27.67
CA PRO A 374 3.39 -18.38 -26.37
C PRO A 374 3.57 -16.86 -26.32
N LYS A 375 3.28 -16.25 -25.17
CA LYS A 375 3.46 -14.80 -24.97
C LYS A 375 4.96 -14.44 -25.03
N PHE A 376 5.25 -13.23 -25.53
CA PHE A 376 6.61 -12.68 -25.61
C PHE A 376 7.62 -13.59 -26.32
N ASN A 377 7.15 -14.44 -27.24
CA ASN A 377 7.94 -15.38 -28.03
C ASN A 377 8.80 -16.34 -27.18
N VAL A 378 8.34 -16.73 -25.99
CA VAL A 378 9.04 -17.76 -25.21
C VAL A 378 8.95 -19.13 -25.88
N HIS A 379 10.01 -19.93 -25.76
CA HIS A 379 10.03 -21.29 -26.32
C HIS A 379 9.18 -22.25 -25.49
N LYS A 380 8.30 -23.04 -26.12
CA LYS A 380 7.40 -23.98 -25.42
C LYS A 380 8.12 -25.01 -24.55
N ASN A 381 9.36 -25.38 -24.89
CA ASN A 381 10.18 -26.32 -24.11
C ASN A 381 11.46 -25.64 -23.55
N GLY A 382 11.47 -24.31 -23.48
CA GLY A 382 12.62 -23.52 -23.01
C GLY A 382 12.59 -23.22 -21.51
N VAL A 383 13.58 -22.46 -21.05
CA VAL A 383 13.77 -22.15 -19.62
C VAL A 383 12.65 -21.33 -18.97
N HIS A 384 11.77 -20.74 -19.78
CA HIS A 384 10.61 -19.95 -19.32
C HIS A 384 9.29 -20.73 -19.34
N SER A 385 9.31 -22.02 -19.68
CA SER A 385 8.10 -22.81 -19.94
C SER A 385 7.81 -23.86 -18.87
N GLY A 386 8.47 -23.75 -17.72
CA GLY A 386 8.25 -24.63 -16.57
C GLY A 386 7.08 -24.19 -15.69
N HIS A 387 6.96 -24.85 -14.54
CA HIS A 387 6.04 -24.47 -13.48
C HIS A 387 6.44 -23.12 -12.89
N VAL A 388 5.49 -22.22 -12.70
CA VAL A 388 5.72 -20.92 -12.03
C VAL A 388 5.02 -20.93 -10.69
N GLN A 389 5.75 -20.58 -9.63
CA GLN A 389 5.21 -20.60 -8.27
C GLN A 389 3.90 -19.80 -8.17
N MET A 390 2.82 -20.44 -7.70
CA MET A 390 1.47 -19.87 -7.62
C MET A 390 1.19 -19.14 -6.30
N GLY A 391 2.03 -19.34 -5.30
CA GLY A 391 1.93 -18.72 -3.98
C GLY A 391 2.89 -19.36 -2.98
N MET A 392 2.86 -18.91 -1.73
CA MET A 392 3.77 -19.43 -0.68
C MET A 392 3.36 -20.81 -0.16
N GLN A 393 2.12 -21.23 -0.42
CA GLN A 393 1.55 -22.54 -0.07
C GLN A 393 1.47 -23.48 -1.29
N ASP A 394 2.19 -23.18 -2.37
CA ASP A 394 2.14 -23.97 -3.60
C ASP A 394 2.59 -25.42 -3.35
N PRO A 395 1.71 -26.42 -3.50
CA PRO A 395 2.05 -27.82 -3.26
C PRO A 395 3.14 -28.33 -4.20
N PHE A 396 3.30 -27.74 -5.39
CA PHE A 396 4.41 -28.06 -6.25
C PHE A 396 5.71 -27.64 -5.59
N CYS A 397 5.82 -26.44 -5.04
CA CYS A 397 7.07 -25.92 -4.49
C CYS A 397 7.49 -26.56 -3.15
N LEU A 398 6.52 -27.00 -2.36
CA LEU A 398 6.75 -27.56 -1.03
C LEU A 398 7.35 -28.97 -1.09
N GLN A 399 8.47 -29.17 -0.38
CA GLN A 399 9.13 -30.48 -0.23
C GLN A 399 9.63 -30.64 1.21
N LYS A 400 9.68 -31.88 1.73
CA LYS A 400 10.23 -32.16 3.07
C LYS A 400 11.66 -31.62 3.17
N GLY A 401 11.88 -30.69 4.10
CA GLY A 401 13.18 -30.05 4.35
C GLY A 401 13.32 -28.71 3.65
N LYS A 402 13.56 -28.70 2.34
CA LYS A 402 13.88 -27.50 1.56
C LYS A 402 12.99 -27.39 0.33
N GLY A 403 12.41 -26.22 0.10
CA GLY A 403 11.61 -25.92 -1.08
C GLY A 403 12.37 -26.12 -2.38
N LYS A 404 11.67 -26.58 -3.42
CA LYS A 404 12.29 -26.86 -4.73
C LYS A 404 12.07 -25.76 -5.77
N CYS A 405 11.17 -24.80 -5.52
CA CYS A 405 10.98 -23.68 -6.45
C CYS A 405 12.15 -22.70 -6.38
N GLN A 406 12.44 -22.10 -7.54
CA GLN A 406 13.59 -21.25 -7.78
C GLN A 406 13.20 -19.98 -8.55
N ASP A 407 11.92 -19.67 -8.70
CA ASP A 407 11.45 -18.42 -9.31
C ASP A 407 12.19 -17.24 -8.65
N GLY A 408 12.78 -16.37 -9.45
CA GLY A 408 13.55 -15.22 -8.98
C GLY A 408 14.94 -15.55 -8.42
N TYR A 409 15.41 -16.79 -8.48
CA TYR A 409 16.78 -17.12 -8.12
C TYR A 409 17.75 -16.48 -9.13
N THR A 410 18.65 -15.64 -8.63
CA THR A 410 19.74 -15.06 -9.43
C THR A 410 20.93 -16.01 -9.41
N LYS A 411 20.98 -16.91 -10.39
CA LYS A 411 21.89 -18.05 -10.39
C LYS A 411 23.17 -17.74 -11.16
N GLU A 412 24.33 -18.09 -10.59
CA GLU A 412 25.59 -18.18 -11.35
C GLU A 412 25.51 -19.34 -12.35
N ASP A 413 25.74 -19.05 -13.63
CA ASP A 413 25.57 -20.01 -14.72
C ASP A 413 26.70 -19.87 -15.76
N THR A 414 27.02 -20.96 -16.43
CA THR A 414 28.00 -21.03 -17.51
C THR A 414 27.36 -21.37 -18.86
N GLY A 415 26.04 -21.55 -18.90
CA GLY A 415 25.27 -21.78 -20.12
C GLY A 415 25.18 -20.55 -21.03
N GLU A 416 24.58 -20.73 -22.20
CA GLU A 416 24.39 -19.67 -23.21
C GLU A 416 23.50 -18.51 -22.71
N ASP A 417 22.61 -18.79 -21.74
CA ASP A 417 21.71 -17.82 -21.13
C ASP A 417 22.35 -17.04 -19.95
N ALA A 418 23.67 -17.14 -19.74
CA ALA A 418 24.36 -16.41 -18.68
C ALA A 418 24.87 -15.04 -19.19
N VAL A 419 24.63 -13.99 -18.41
CA VAL A 419 25.09 -12.63 -18.72
C VAL A 419 26.25 -12.27 -17.81
N ARG A 420 27.36 -11.82 -18.41
CA ARG A 420 28.52 -11.32 -17.66
C ARG A 420 28.25 -9.90 -17.14
N VAL A 421 28.06 -9.75 -15.84
CA VAL A 421 27.78 -8.46 -15.19
C VAL A 421 28.72 -8.18 -14.03
N LEU A 422 28.81 -6.91 -13.62
CA LEU A 422 29.56 -6.54 -12.42
C LEU A 422 28.68 -6.76 -11.19
N VAL A 423 29.17 -7.49 -10.20
CA VAL A 423 28.44 -7.83 -8.98
C VAL A 423 29.21 -7.31 -7.76
N ALA A 424 28.53 -6.60 -6.87
CA ALA A 424 29.08 -6.32 -5.55
C ALA A 424 29.09 -7.62 -4.75
N VAL A 425 30.25 -8.01 -4.19
CA VAL A 425 30.37 -9.27 -3.44
C VAL A 425 30.44 -9.07 -1.94
N LYS A 426 30.92 -7.90 -1.51
CA LYS A 426 31.15 -7.61 -0.09
C LYS A 426 31.33 -6.11 0.14
N ALA A 427 30.83 -5.60 1.24
CA ALA A 427 31.09 -4.25 1.71
C ALA A 427 32.50 -4.13 2.31
N LYS A 428 33.23 -3.09 1.92
CA LYS A 428 34.59 -2.81 2.39
C LYS A 428 34.58 -2.32 3.84
N ALA A 429 35.57 -2.81 4.60
CA ALA A 429 35.85 -2.31 5.94
C ALA A 429 36.24 -0.83 5.91
N SER A 430 36.00 -0.12 7.02
CA SER A 430 36.47 1.27 7.12
C SER A 430 38.00 1.31 7.09
N HIS A 431 38.56 2.28 6.37
CA HIS A 431 40.02 2.51 6.33
C HIS A 431 40.55 3.10 7.65
N ASP A 432 39.68 3.72 8.44
CA ASP A 432 40.04 4.31 9.73
C ASP A 432 39.93 3.26 10.84
N LYS A 433 41.09 2.78 11.30
CA LYS A 433 41.20 1.77 12.36
C LYS A 433 40.66 2.24 13.71
N GLY A 434 40.48 3.55 13.93
CA GLY A 434 39.87 4.12 15.15
C GLY A 434 38.36 4.27 15.07
N SER A 435 37.76 4.05 13.89
CA SER A 435 36.33 4.27 13.64
C SER A 435 35.48 3.09 14.13
N SER A 436 34.53 3.35 15.03
CA SER A 436 33.56 2.36 15.50
C SER A 436 32.56 1.89 14.44
N LEU A 437 32.48 2.60 13.30
CA LEU A 437 31.48 2.35 12.25
C LEU A 437 31.75 1.10 11.39
N GLY A 438 32.93 0.48 11.47
CA GLY A 438 33.24 -0.85 10.87
C GLY A 438 33.20 -0.98 9.33
N ARG A 439 32.49 -0.09 8.63
CA ARG A 439 32.29 -0.08 7.16
C ARG A 439 32.47 1.33 6.62
N GLU A 440 33.09 1.43 5.45
CA GLU A 440 33.38 2.73 4.82
C GLU A 440 32.09 3.45 4.36
N PHE A 441 31.08 2.68 3.92
CA PHE A 441 29.80 3.24 3.51
C PHE A 441 29.09 4.00 4.63
N TYR A 442 29.05 3.46 5.84
CA TYR A 442 28.38 4.09 6.99
C TYR A 442 28.94 5.46 7.35
N ARG A 443 30.26 5.64 7.23
CA ARG A 443 30.88 6.96 7.38
C ARG A 443 30.38 7.93 6.31
N SER A 444 30.34 7.49 5.05
CA SER A 444 29.83 8.30 3.94
C SER A 444 28.36 8.66 4.15
N PHE A 445 27.53 7.69 4.49
CA PHE A 445 26.10 7.88 4.74
C PHE A 445 25.86 8.91 5.84
N LEU A 446 26.47 8.72 7.02
CA LEU A 446 26.30 9.65 8.15
C LEU A 446 26.82 11.04 7.85
N ASN A 447 27.91 11.17 7.11
CA ASN A 447 28.44 12.48 6.72
C ASN A 447 27.52 13.21 5.74
N VAL A 448 26.97 12.51 4.75
CA VAL A 448 26.07 13.11 3.75
C VAL A 448 24.74 13.48 4.40
N ILE A 449 24.10 12.55 5.12
CA ILE A 449 22.76 12.79 5.66
C ILE A 449 22.76 13.98 6.64
N ASN A 450 23.82 14.11 7.44
CA ASN A 450 24.00 15.18 8.42
C ASN A 450 24.66 16.46 7.87
N SER A 451 25.06 16.50 6.60
CA SER A 451 25.66 17.70 6.04
C SER A 451 24.66 18.87 6.05
N PRO A 452 25.01 20.09 6.46
CA PRO A 452 24.09 21.24 6.32
C PRO A 452 23.83 21.60 4.84
N GLU A 453 24.71 21.16 3.93
CA GLU A 453 24.51 21.36 2.49
C GLU A 453 23.30 20.57 1.99
N ARG A 454 22.42 21.25 1.23
CA ARG A 454 21.22 20.66 0.62
C ARG A 454 20.33 19.93 1.66
N SER A 455 20.30 20.43 2.90
CA SER A 455 19.34 19.97 3.91
C SER A 455 17.90 20.31 3.53
N GLY A 456 16.94 19.56 4.09
CA GLY A 456 15.53 19.83 3.93
C GLY A 456 15.20 21.29 4.24
N ARG A 457 14.47 21.93 3.32
CA ARG A 457 14.08 23.35 3.43
C ARG A 457 12.88 23.57 4.36
N PHE A 458 12.15 22.49 4.63
CA PHE A 458 10.80 22.54 5.15
C PHE A 458 10.68 21.60 6.36
N ASP A 459 10.61 22.18 7.56
CA ASP A 459 10.28 21.48 8.81
C ASP A 459 8.92 21.98 9.32
N ILE A 460 8.01 21.08 9.71
CA ILE A 460 6.68 21.42 10.24
C ILE A 460 6.79 22.47 11.36
N ARG A 461 7.69 22.28 12.34
CA ARG A 461 7.83 23.21 13.48
C ARG A 461 8.38 24.57 13.06
N SER A 462 9.22 24.59 12.02
CA SER A 462 9.77 25.84 11.48
C SER A 462 8.75 26.61 10.63
N GLN A 463 7.89 25.90 9.89
CA GLN A 463 6.86 26.48 9.03
C GLN A 463 5.69 27.03 9.83
N TYR A 464 5.39 26.39 10.96
CA TYR A 464 4.19 26.59 11.74
C TYR A 464 4.55 26.93 13.19
N PRO A 465 4.85 28.22 13.49
CA PRO A 465 5.28 28.64 14.83
C PRO A 465 4.29 28.30 15.94
N ASN A 466 3.00 28.23 15.60
CA ASN A 466 1.91 27.89 16.53
C ASN A 466 1.39 26.47 16.31
N HIS A 467 2.16 25.59 15.67
CA HIS A 467 1.82 24.18 15.53
C HIS A 467 1.56 23.56 16.90
N LYS A 468 0.39 22.94 17.05
CA LYS A 468 0.02 22.22 18.26
C LYS A 468 -0.73 20.96 17.90
N GLU A 469 -0.30 19.85 18.48
CA GLU A 469 -1.07 18.61 18.51
C GLU A 469 -2.16 18.75 19.57
N ALA A 470 -3.41 18.93 19.14
CA ALA A 470 -4.56 19.06 20.02
C ALA A 470 -5.64 18.07 19.57
N LEU A 471 -6.25 17.37 20.53
CA LEU A 471 -7.40 16.52 20.27
C LEU A 471 -8.68 17.32 20.50
N TYR A 472 -9.66 17.16 19.61
CA TYR A 472 -10.98 17.75 19.74
C TYR A 472 -11.96 16.68 20.21
N LYS A 473 -12.40 16.81 21.47
CA LYS A 473 -13.35 15.88 22.10
C LYS A 473 -14.55 16.67 22.61
N PRO A 474 -15.78 16.23 22.33
CA PRO A 474 -16.98 16.90 22.82
C PRO A 474 -17.20 16.61 24.31
N ASP A 475 -17.71 17.59 25.06
CA ASP A 475 -18.30 17.37 26.38
C ASP A 475 -19.82 17.24 26.25
N PHE A 476 -20.34 16.03 26.47
CA PHE A 476 -21.77 15.74 26.40
C PHE A 476 -22.52 16.02 27.71
N GLY A 477 -21.82 16.34 28.80
CA GLY A 477 -22.42 16.59 30.12
C GLY A 477 -23.42 15.50 30.55
N LYS A 478 -24.62 15.92 30.97
CA LYS A 478 -25.72 15.02 31.40
C LYS A 478 -26.70 14.65 30.27
N LYS A 479 -26.38 14.92 29.00
CA LYS A 479 -27.30 14.61 27.89
C LYS A 479 -27.53 13.10 27.82
N MET A 480 -28.80 12.71 27.65
CA MET A 480 -29.13 11.31 27.38
C MET A 480 -28.57 10.92 26.02
N ARG A 481 -27.83 9.82 25.99
CA ARG A 481 -27.23 9.29 24.78
C ARG A 481 -28.22 8.34 24.11
N GLY A 482 -28.27 8.40 22.78
CA GLY A 482 -29.10 7.51 21.97
C GLY A 482 -28.54 6.10 21.89
N ASN A 483 -29.00 5.35 20.89
CA ASN A 483 -28.63 3.94 20.72
C ASN A 483 -27.11 3.79 20.52
N PRO A 484 -26.41 2.93 21.29
CA PRO A 484 -24.99 2.65 21.10
C PRO A 484 -24.73 1.93 19.78
N ILE A 485 -23.94 2.54 18.90
CA ILE A 485 -23.58 1.98 17.59
C ILE A 485 -22.08 1.72 17.51
N VAL A 486 -21.72 0.60 16.89
CA VAL A 486 -20.37 0.34 16.37
C VAL A 486 -20.46 0.30 14.85
N PHE A 487 -19.58 1.05 14.18
CA PHE A 487 -19.53 1.08 12.71
C PHE A 487 -18.31 0.30 12.21
N ASP A 488 -18.56 -0.79 11.49
CA ASP A 488 -17.56 -1.64 10.86
C ASP A 488 -17.51 -1.32 9.36
N MET A 489 -16.38 -0.80 8.90
CA MET A 489 -16.23 -0.18 7.57
C MET A 489 -14.92 -0.63 6.90
N ASP A 490 -14.88 -0.62 5.58
CA ASP A 490 -13.69 -0.97 4.79
C ASP A 490 -13.00 0.23 4.12
N MET A 491 -13.38 1.44 4.54
CA MET A 491 -12.76 2.71 4.13
C MET A 491 -12.92 3.01 2.63
N SER A 492 -13.99 2.47 2.05
CA SER A 492 -14.54 2.93 0.79
C SER A 492 -14.93 4.44 0.82
N ALA A 493 -15.06 5.07 -0.34
CA ALA A 493 -15.61 6.42 -0.43
C ALA A 493 -17.04 6.52 0.13
N GLY A 494 -17.84 5.46 -0.02
CA GLY A 494 -19.21 5.38 0.51
C GLY A 494 -19.22 5.31 2.04
N ASP A 495 -18.28 4.57 2.61
CA ASP A 495 -18.08 4.51 4.07
C ASP A 495 -17.72 5.84 4.69
N PHE A 496 -16.83 6.62 4.07
CA PHE A 496 -16.51 7.95 4.58
C PHE A 496 -17.74 8.87 4.54
N LEU A 497 -18.60 8.75 3.53
CA LEU A 497 -19.87 9.48 3.47
C LEU A 497 -20.87 8.99 4.52
N ALA A 498 -20.92 7.69 4.78
CA ALA A 498 -21.73 7.10 5.84
C ALA A 498 -21.24 7.54 7.23
N LEU A 499 -19.93 7.56 7.46
CA LEU A 499 -19.31 8.08 8.68
C LEU A 499 -19.66 9.55 8.90
N LEU A 500 -19.51 10.39 7.88
CA LEU A 500 -19.91 11.79 7.99
C LEU A 500 -21.39 11.91 8.37
N TYR A 501 -22.28 11.15 7.72
CA TYR A 501 -23.69 11.13 8.09
C TYR A 501 -23.91 10.73 9.56
N LEU A 502 -23.27 9.65 10.03
CA LEU A 502 -23.37 9.21 11.43
C LEU A 502 -22.89 10.27 12.42
N LEU A 503 -21.80 10.98 12.12
CA LEU A 503 -21.24 12.05 12.96
C LEU A 503 -22.12 13.31 12.99
N LYS A 504 -22.98 13.53 11.98
CA LYS A 504 -23.94 14.64 11.93
C LYS A 504 -25.20 14.40 12.74
N LEU A 505 -25.56 13.15 12.99
CA LEU A 505 -26.79 12.80 13.68
C LEU A 505 -26.74 13.23 15.15
N PRO A 506 -27.85 13.72 15.74
CA PRO A 506 -27.95 14.00 17.17
C PRO A 506 -27.40 12.86 18.02
N VAL A 507 -26.53 13.16 18.99
CA VAL A 507 -25.98 12.13 19.90
C VAL A 507 -27.06 11.52 20.80
N GLU A 508 -28.18 12.22 20.95
CA GLU A 508 -29.40 11.76 21.62
C GLU A 508 -30.15 10.71 20.79
N LEU A 509 -29.90 10.64 19.48
CA LEU A 509 -30.46 9.63 18.58
C LEU A 509 -29.53 8.44 18.42
N ILE A 510 -28.27 8.71 18.06
CA ILE A 510 -27.25 7.69 17.79
C ILE A 510 -25.97 8.05 18.54
N ASN A 511 -25.44 7.10 19.28
CA ASN A 511 -24.18 7.23 20.00
C ASN A 511 -23.13 6.32 19.36
N LEU A 512 -22.36 6.86 18.42
CA LEU A 512 -21.24 6.13 17.80
C LEU A 512 -20.14 5.91 18.84
N LYS A 513 -20.01 4.67 19.31
CA LYS A 513 -19.12 4.24 20.40
C LYS A 513 -17.74 3.79 19.91
N GLY A 514 -17.64 3.33 18.67
CA GLY A 514 -16.40 2.84 18.10
C GLY A 514 -16.51 2.57 16.60
N ILE A 515 -15.37 2.58 15.94
CA ILE A 515 -15.23 2.25 14.52
C ILE A 515 -14.30 1.05 14.41
N LEU A 516 -14.69 0.05 13.63
CA LEU A 516 -13.87 -1.11 13.29
C LEU A 516 -13.51 -1.01 11.82
N ILE A 517 -12.25 -1.28 11.49
CA ILE A 517 -11.74 -1.22 10.12
C ILE A 517 -11.57 -2.64 9.59
N SER A 518 -12.28 -2.98 8.53
CA SER A 518 -12.14 -4.24 7.83
C SER A 518 -11.02 -4.13 6.80
N SER A 519 -9.82 -4.55 7.19
CA SER A 519 -8.58 -4.50 6.40
C SER A 519 -8.62 -5.37 5.13
N THR A 520 -9.65 -6.19 4.97
CA THR A 520 -9.89 -7.09 3.82
C THR A 520 -10.74 -6.46 2.72
N GLY A 521 -11.27 -5.26 2.94
CA GLY A 521 -12.17 -4.59 2.01
C GLY A 521 -11.51 -3.61 1.04
N TRP A 522 -12.24 -2.57 0.64
CA TRP A 522 -11.94 -1.76 -0.54
C TRP A 522 -10.65 -0.91 -0.49
N ALA A 523 -10.24 -0.45 0.69
CA ALA A 523 -9.00 0.32 0.85
C ALA A 523 -7.96 -0.43 1.69
N THR A 524 -6.70 -0.07 1.52
CA THR A 524 -5.61 -0.75 2.23
C THR A 524 -5.55 -0.28 3.69
N PRO A 525 -5.00 -1.11 4.61
CA PRO A 525 -5.08 -0.84 6.06
C PRO A 525 -4.47 0.51 6.51
N ALA A 526 -3.48 1.04 5.79
CA ALA A 526 -2.86 2.32 6.12
C ALA A 526 -3.78 3.54 5.88
N THR A 527 -4.89 3.34 5.17
CA THR A 527 -5.94 4.35 4.94
C THR A 527 -6.69 4.74 6.22
N ILE A 528 -6.48 4.00 7.33
CA ILE A 528 -6.99 4.36 8.66
C ILE A 528 -6.62 5.79 9.09
N ASP A 529 -5.51 6.33 8.58
CA ASP A 529 -5.12 7.73 8.82
C ASP A 529 -6.18 8.74 8.34
N VAL A 530 -6.93 8.42 7.29
CA VAL A 530 -8.04 9.25 6.78
C VAL A 530 -9.24 9.23 7.72
N VAL A 531 -9.49 8.10 8.39
CA VAL A 531 -10.54 8.00 9.43
C VAL A 531 -10.22 8.95 10.58
N TYR A 532 -8.96 8.97 11.03
CA TYR A 532 -8.52 9.91 12.07
C TYR A 532 -8.66 11.37 11.64
N ASP A 533 -8.38 11.71 10.38
CA ASP A 533 -8.54 13.07 9.87
C ASP A 533 -10.01 13.51 9.81
N ILE A 534 -10.93 12.62 9.43
CA ILE A 534 -12.37 12.91 9.44
C ILE A 534 -12.90 13.07 10.86
N LEU A 535 -12.49 12.20 11.79
CA LEU A 535 -12.85 12.34 13.20
C LEU A 535 -12.33 13.66 13.77
N HIS A 536 -11.10 14.04 13.42
CA HIS A 536 -10.51 15.30 13.84
C HIS A 536 -11.24 16.51 13.25
N MET A 537 -11.57 16.46 11.96
CA MET A 537 -12.39 17.47 11.27
C MET A 537 -13.74 17.69 11.99
N MET A 538 -14.40 16.60 12.38
CA MET A 538 -15.71 16.61 13.04
C MET A 538 -15.64 16.85 14.56
N GLY A 539 -14.44 16.98 15.14
CA GLY A 539 -14.27 17.20 16.57
C GLY A 539 -14.63 15.98 17.42
N ARG A 540 -14.40 14.78 16.89
CA ARG A 540 -14.78 13.49 17.47
C ARG A 540 -13.56 12.58 17.69
N ASP A 541 -12.45 13.15 18.16
CA ASP A 541 -11.26 12.40 18.55
C ASP A 541 -11.48 11.50 19.78
N ASP A 542 -12.67 11.53 20.39
CA ASP A 542 -13.13 10.62 21.45
C ASP A 542 -13.44 9.21 20.96
N ILE A 543 -13.76 9.03 19.66
CA ILE A 543 -14.19 7.74 19.12
C ILE A 543 -12.98 6.82 18.90
N PRO A 544 -12.92 5.64 19.56
CA PRO A 544 -11.86 4.66 19.31
C PRO A 544 -12.02 4.01 17.93
N VAL A 545 -10.88 3.77 17.25
CA VAL A 545 -10.83 3.16 15.91
C VAL A 545 -9.93 1.94 15.97
N GLY A 546 -10.50 0.76 15.73
CA GLY A 546 -9.80 -0.52 15.83
C GLY A 546 -9.49 -1.08 14.46
N LEU A 547 -8.25 -1.55 14.26
CA LEU A 547 -7.82 -2.14 13.00
C LEU A 547 -8.05 -3.66 13.00
N GLY A 548 -8.80 -4.15 12.02
CA GLY A 548 -9.09 -5.57 11.83
C GLY A 548 -7.94 -6.35 11.21
N ASP A 549 -8.11 -7.68 11.16
CA ASP A 549 -7.12 -8.58 10.60
C ASP A 549 -6.91 -8.37 9.09
N ALA A 550 -5.67 -8.56 8.64
CA ALA A 550 -5.25 -8.29 7.27
C ALA A 550 -5.79 -9.27 6.22
N PHE A 551 -6.34 -10.41 6.65
CA PHE A 551 -6.76 -11.50 5.79
C PHE A 551 -8.18 -11.91 6.11
N ALA A 552 -8.91 -12.33 5.08
CA ALA A 552 -10.20 -12.97 5.25
C ALA A 552 -10.05 -14.26 6.06
N VAL A 553 -11.13 -14.70 6.69
CA VAL A 553 -11.14 -15.92 7.50
C VAL A 553 -10.56 -17.09 6.70
N GLY A 554 -9.55 -17.75 7.25
CA GLY A 554 -8.90 -18.91 6.64
C GLY A 554 -7.87 -18.62 5.54
N GLN A 555 -7.55 -17.35 5.23
CA GLN A 555 -6.56 -17.01 4.19
C GLN A 555 -5.15 -16.74 4.70
N ALA A 556 -4.98 -16.47 6.00
CA ALA A 556 -3.66 -16.31 6.60
C ALA A 556 -2.85 -17.61 6.52
N ASN A 557 -1.55 -17.51 6.25
CA ASN A 557 -0.67 -18.66 6.24
C ASN A 557 -0.57 -19.26 7.66
N PRO A 558 -0.83 -20.57 7.86
CA PRO A 558 -0.83 -21.18 9.18
C PRO A 558 0.51 -21.13 9.93
N SER A 559 1.63 -21.12 9.21
CA SER A 559 2.98 -21.11 9.78
C SER A 559 3.57 -19.71 9.92
N PHE A 560 3.09 -18.74 9.13
CA PHE A 560 3.52 -17.35 9.19
C PHE A 560 2.37 -16.40 8.86
N THR A 561 1.54 -16.10 9.86
CA THR A 561 0.25 -15.38 9.69
C THR A 561 0.36 -13.94 9.16
N ALA A 562 1.57 -13.40 9.05
CA ALA A 562 1.81 -12.08 8.45
C ALA A 562 1.63 -12.07 6.92
N ILE A 563 1.67 -13.25 6.28
CA ILE A 563 1.36 -13.46 4.86
C ILE A 563 0.10 -14.32 4.69
N GLY A 564 -0.43 -14.39 3.47
CA GLY A 564 -1.64 -15.16 3.18
C GLY A 564 -2.01 -15.17 1.70
N ASP A 565 -3.08 -15.90 1.39
CA ASP A 565 -3.69 -15.93 0.06
C ASP A 565 -4.45 -14.62 -0.22
N CYS A 566 -4.53 -14.25 -1.49
CA CYS A 566 -5.28 -13.10 -2.01
C CYS A 566 -6.46 -13.49 -2.91
N LYS A 567 -6.89 -14.75 -2.89
CA LYS A 567 -7.97 -15.32 -3.71
C LYS A 567 -9.22 -14.45 -3.84
N PHE A 568 -9.56 -13.64 -2.84
CA PHE A 568 -10.70 -12.72 -2.91
C PHE A 568 -10.28 -11.27 -3.16
N SER A 569 -9.25 -10.77 -2.46
CA SER A 569 -8.73 -9.40 -2.66
C SER A 569 -8.28 -9.11 -4.10
N LYS A 570 -7.98 -10.14 -4.91
CA LYS A 570 -7.70 -10.01 -6.35
C LYS A 570 -8.83 -9.36 -7.15
N ALA A 571 -10.05 -9.30 -6.60
CA ALA A 571 -11.17 -8.59 -7.20
C ALA A 571 -11.00 -7.06 -7.14
N ILE A 572 -10.12 -6.52 -6.31
CA ILE A 572 -9.92 -5.07 -6.20
C ILE A 572 -8.77 -4.66 -7.13
N PRO A 573 -8.99 -3.69 -8.05
CA PRO A 573 -7.90 -3.15 -8.86
C PRO A 573 -6.81 -2.49 -7.99
N HIS A 574 -5.53 -2.71 -8.32
CA HIS A 574 -4.44 -1.98 -7.65
C HIS A 574 -4.33 -0.51 -8.11
N GLY A 575 -4.70 -0.24 -9.36
CA GLY A 575 -4.60 1.08 -9.99
C GLY A 575 -5.88 1.89 -9.93
N SER A 576 -6.21 2.56 -11.04
CA SER A 576 -7.39 3.41 -11.18
C SER A 576 -8.69 2.66 -10.87
N GLY A 577 -9.53 3.27 -10.06
CA GLY A 577 -10.81 2.72 -9.61
C GLY A 577 -10.67 1.71 -8.47
N GLY A 578 -9.48 1.46 -7.92
CA GLY A 578 -9.26 0.62 -6.74
C GLY A 578 -8.27 1.24 -5.76
N TYR A 579 -7.28 0.49 -5.26
CA TYR A 579 -6.43 0.89 -4.12
C TYR A 579 -5.74 2.24 -4.29
N LEU A 580 -5.12 2.54 -5.44
CA LEU A 580 -4.49 3.85 -5.68
C LEU A 580 -5.46 5.02 -5.41
N ASP A 581 -6.70 4.88 -5.86
CA ASP A 581 -7.70 5.92 -5.70
C ASP A 581 -8.32 5.93 -4.30
N SER A 582 -8.67 4.77 -3.73
CA SER A 582 -9.29 4.72 -2.40
C SER A 582 -8.32 5.16 -1.30
N ASP A 583 -7.06 4.76 -1.37
CA ASP A 583 -6.04 5.10 -0.37
C ASP A 583 -5.71 6.60 -0.32
N THR A 584 -5.98 7.32 -1.41
CA THR A 584 -5.79 8.78 -1.49
C THR A 584 -7.10 9.56 -1.35
N LEU A 585 -8.22 8.85 -1.14
CA LEU A 585 -9.58 9.36 -1.23
C LEU A 585 -9.77 10.18 -2.53
N TYR A 586 -9.36 9.59 -3.65
CA TYR A 586 -9.38 10.17 -5.00
C TYR A 586 -8.63 11.51 -5.08
N GLY A 587 -7.54 11.64 -4.31
CA GLY A 587 -6.71 12.83 -4.19
C GLY A 587 -7.23 13.88 -3.20
N LEU A 588 -8.32 13.61 -2.47
CA LEU A 588 -8.92 14.53 -1.50
C LEU A 588 -8.47 14.30 -0.05
N ALA A 589 -7.77 13.21 0.26
CA ALA A 589 -7.27 12.96 1.63
C ALA A 589 -6.42 14.13 2.16
N ARG A 590 -5.64 14.78 1.29
CA ARG A 590 -4.80 15.93 1.63
C ARG A 590 -5.58 17.23 1.91
N ASP A 591 -6.88 17.28 1.64
CA ASP A 591 -7.74 18.43 1.98
C ASP A 591 -8.23 18.38 3.43
N LEU A 592 -8.22 17.18 4.05
CA LEU A 592 -8.65 17.00 5.43
C LEU A 592 -7.60 17.53 6.41
N PRO A 593 -8.02 18.07 7.57
CA PRO A 593 -7.08 18.48 8.60
C PRO A 593 -6.28 17.27 9.10
N ARG A 594 -5.00 17.47 9.42
CA ARG A 594 -4.12 16.42 9.95
C ARG A 594 -4.41 16.20 11.42
N SER A 595 -4.95 15.03 11.74
CA SER A 595 -5.12 14.58 13.12
C SER A 595 -3.76 14.30 13.78
N PRO A 596 -3.62 14.61 15.09
CA PRO A 596 -2.53 14.07 15.91
C PRO A 596 -2.61 12.54 16.07
N ARG A 597 -3.82 11.96 15.92
CA ARG A 597 -4.01 10.52 15.86
C ARG A 597 -3.60 9.99 14.49
N ARG A 598 -3.00 8.82 14.50
CA ARG A 598 -2.44 8.16 13.32
C ARG A 598 -2.22 6.68 13.63
N TYR A 599 -2.02 5.90 12.58
CA TYR A 599 -1.47 4.57 12.74
C TYR A 599 -0.13 4.63 13.50
N THR A 600 0.08 3.70 14.43
CA THR A 600 1.36 3.50 15.11
C THR A 600 1.64 2.00 15.23
N ALA A 601 2.84 1.58 14.83
CA ALA A 601 3.25 0.17 14.81
C ALA A 601 3.51 -0.44 16.20
N ALA A 602 3.33 0.33 17.27
CA ALA A 602 3.82 0.03 18.61
C ALA A 602 2.91 -0.93 19.39
N ASN A 603 3.00 -2.22 19.07
CA ASN A 603 2.33 -3.30 19.82
C ASN A 603 3.29 -4.14 20.69
N PHE A 604 4.13 -3.58 21.57
CA PHE A 604 4.90 -4.43 22.52
C PHE A 604 5.21 -3.78 23.89
N VAL A 605 4.66 -4.36 24.97
CA VAL A 605 4.94 -4.01 26.39
C VAL A 605 6.06 -4.89 26.99
N LYS A 606 6.53 -5.94 26.31
CA LYS A 606 7.28 -7.04 26.97
C LYS A 606 8.81 -6.92 26.98
N TYR A 607 9.45 -6.03 26.21
CA TYR A 607 10.91 -6.10 25.96
C TYR A 607 11.74 -4.82 26.21
N GLY A 608 11.27 -3.87 27.02
CA GLY A 608 12.15 -2.84 27.60
C GLY A 608 12.84 -1.88 26.61
N ALA A 609 12.30 -1.70 25.40
CA ALA A 609 12.69 -0.61 24.51
C ALA A 609 12.22 0.74 25.10
N PRO A 610 12.98 1.83 24.91
CA PRO A 610 12.54 3.16 25.31
C PRO A 610 11.20 3.49 24.66
N ARG A 611 10.27 3.79 25.54
CA ARG A 611 9.12 4.64 25.32
C ARG A 611 9.46 5.79 24.36
N ASP A 612 9.04 5.74 23.10
CA ASP A 612 8.52 6.96 22.46
C ASP A 612 7.04 7.08 22.83
N ILE A 613 6.82 7.11 24.15
CA ILE A 613 5.56 7.30 24.82
C ILE A 613 5.61 8.73 25.34
N GLU A 614 5.54 9.71 24.44
CA GLU A 614 4.92 10.97 24.87
C GLU A 614 3.40 10.74 25.03
N ASN A 615 2.82 9.79 24.28
CA ASN A 615 1.37 9.53 24.23
C ASN A 615 1.02 8.02 24.05
N PRO A 616 1.05 7.18 25.10
CA PRO A 616 0.81 5.73 25.01
C PRO A 616 -0.61 5.38 24.54
N GLU A 617 -1.55 6.29 24.77
CA GLU A 617 -2.93 6.25 24.28
C GLU A 617 -3.05 6.29 22.76
N LEU A 618 -1.98 6.61 22.01
CA LEU A 618 -1.98 6.66 20.54
C LEU A 618 -1.53 5.34 19.88
N ARG A 619 -1.36 4.26 20.65
CA ARG A 619 -1.18 2.91 20.09
C ARG A 619 -2.36 2.56 19.19
N GLN A 620 -2.12 1.96 18.03
CA GLN A 620 -3.21 1.46 17.18
C GLN A 620 -3.87 0.23 17.84
N PRO A 621 -5.12 0.33 18.35
CA PRO A 621 -5.81 -0.83 18.88
C PRO A 621 -6.29 -1.74 17.74
N SER A 622 -6.43 -3.03 18.03
CA SER A 622 -7.11 -3.96 17.12
C SER A 622 -8.64 -3.72 17.14
N ALA A 623 -9.35 -4.23 16.14
CA ALA A 623 -10.81 -4.24 16.14
C ALA A 623 -11.38 -4.93 17.40
N GLN A 624 -10.74 -6.01 17.85
CA GLN A 624 -11.12 -6.73 19.07
C GLN A 624 -10.87 -5.92 20.35
N ASP A 625 -9.75 -5.18 20.43
CA ASP A 625 -9.46 -4.29 21.56
C ASP A 625 -10.51 -3.18 21.68
N VAL A 626 -10.89 -2.56 20.56
CA VAL A 626 -11.94 -1.54 20.54
C VAL A 626 -13.29 -2.13 20.89
N TRP A 627 -13.66 -3.28 20.33
CA TRP A 627 -14.89 -3.99 20.69
C TRP A 627 -14.96 -4.24 22.20
N LYS A 628 -13.91 -4.82 22.78
CA LYS A 628 -13.82 -5.09 24.22
C LYS A 628 -13.95 -3.81 25.04
N SER A 629 -13.23 -2.76 24.68
CA SER A 629 -13.31 -1.46 25.37
C SER A 629 -14.72 -0.86 25.30
N VAL A 630 -15.40 -0.97 24.16
CA VAL A 630 -16.78 -0.49 24.02
C VAL A 630 -17.75 -1.27 24.91
N VAL A 631 -17.61 -2.60 24.98
CA VAL A 631 -18.45 -3.47 25.82
C VAL A 631 -18.21 -3.18 27.32
N GLU A 632 -16.95 -3.02 27.74
CA GLU A 632 -16.59 -2.70 29.13
C GLU A 632 -17.12 -1.32 29.58
N ASN A 633 -17.26 -0.37 28.66
CA ASN A 633 -17.75 1.00 28.92
C ASN A 633 -19.23 1.18 28.51
N LEU A 634 -19.99 0.10 28.44
CA LEU A 634 -21.41 0.12 28.13
C LEU A 634 -22.24 0.34 29.40
N ASP A 635 -23.25 1.20 29.33
CA ASP A 635 -24.14 1.43 30.48
C ASP A 635 -24.92 0.14 30.83
N PRO A 636 -25.15 -0.19 32.11
CA PRO A 636 -25.83 -1.42 32.50
C PRO A 636 -27.16 -1.64 31.79
N GLY A 637 -27.33 -2.82 31.18
CA GLY A 637 -28.54 -3.18 30.43
C GLY A 637 -28.64 -2.61 29.01
N SER A 638 -27.72 -1.71 28.61
CA SER A 638 -27.63 -1.26 27.22
C SER A 638 -27.11 -2.37 26.32
N LYS A 639 -27.44 -2.27 25.04
CA LYS A 639 -27.00 -3.19 23.99
C LYS A 639 -26.44 -2.40 22.81
N ILE A 640 -25.60 -3.06 22.01
CA ILE A 640 -24.90 -2.45 20.89
C ILE A 640 -25.56 -2.87 19.58
N THR A 641 -25.82 -1.93 18.68
CA THR A 641 -26.15 -2.24 17.29
C THR A 641 -24.90 -2.06 16.44
N ILE A 642 -24.62 -3.04 15.57
CA ILE A 642 -23.46 -2.98 14.66
C ILE A 642 -23.97 -2.65 13.26
N LEU A 643 -23.35 -1.66 12.61
CA LEU A 643 -23.53 -1.41 11.18
C LEU A 643 -22.26 -1.90 10.47
N THR A 644 -22.40 -2.81 9.52
CA THR A 644 -21.29 -3.34 8.72
C THR A 644 -21.45 -2.92 7.27
N ASN A 645 -20.52 -2.11 6.76
CA ASN A 645 -20.46 -1.71 5.36
C ASN A 645 -19.33 -2.38 4.57
N GLY A 646 -18.44 -3.11 5.24
CA GLY A 646 -17.37 -3.88 4.60
C GLY A 646 -17.58 -5.40 4.70
N PRO A 647 -16.56 -6.19 4.35
CA PRO A 647 -16.54 -7.63 4.58
C PRO A 647 -16.73 -7.96 6.07
N LEU A 648 -17.41 -9.07 6.35
CA LEU A 648 -17.87 -9.44 7.69
C LEU A 648 -16.78 -10.05 8.60
N THR A 649 -15.50 -9.92 8.22
CA THR A 649 -14.33 -10.51 8.90
C THR A 649 -14.29 -10.13 10.39
N ASN A 650 -14.38 -8.82 10.70
CA ASN A 650 -14.34 -8.34 12.09
C ASN A 650 -15.51 -8.88 12.92
N LEU A 651 -16.71 -8.90 12.35
CA LEU A 651 -17.90 -9.40 13.04
C LEU A 651 -17.83 -10.90 13.32
N ALA A 652 -17.34 -11.70 12.38
CA ALA A 652 -17.10 -13.13 12.60
C ALA A 652 -16.11 -13.36 13.75
N GLN A 653 -15.03 -12.58 13.82
CA GLN A 653 -14.09 -12.68 14.94
C GLN A 653 -14.71 -12.27 16.28
N ILE A 654 -15.54 -11.22 16.29
CA ILE A 654 -16.27 -10.79 17.48
C ILE A 654 -17.23 -11.88 17.97
N LEU A 655 -17.88 -12.60 17.07
CA LEU A 655 -18.77 -13.72 17.42
C LEU A 655 -18.05 -14.85 18.17
N GLY A 656 -16.73 -15.01 17.95
CA GLY A 656 -15.89 -15.93 18.71
C GLY A 656 -15.57 -15.47 20.15
N SER A 657 -15.90 -14.24 20.53
CA SER A 657 -15.63 -13.68 21.86
C SER A 657 -16.73 -14.02 22.88
N GLU A 658 -16.36 -14.16 24.15
CA GLU A 658 -17.32 -14.44 25.23
C GLU A 658 -18.43 -13.37 25.32
N ASN A 659 -19.69 -13.81 25.46
CA ASN A 659 -20.87 -12.95 25.61
C ASN A 659 -21.15 -11.97 24.44
N ALA A 660 -20.47 -12.06 23.30
CA ALA A 660 -20.70 -11.13 22.18
C ALA A 660 -22.18 -11.09 21.75
N SER A 661 -22.79 -12.26 21.55
CA SER A 661 -24.19 -12.36 21.11
C SER A 661 -25.23 -11.86 22.11
N SER A 662 -24.90 -11.77 23.41
CA SER A 662 -25.84 -11.26 24.42
C SER A 662 -25.84 -9.73 24.50
N VAL A 663 -24.71 -9.11 24.17
CA VAL A 663 -24.53 -7.65 24.16
C VAL A 663 -24.97 -7.01 22.84
N ILE A 664 -24.92 -7.76 21.74
CA ILE A 664 -25.38 -7.27 20.42
C ILE A 664 -26.91 -7.28 20.36
N GLN A 665 -27.51 -6.10 20.15
CA GLN A 665 -28.95 -5.93 19.91
C GLN A 665 -29.37 -6.42 18.52
N GLY A 666 -28.52 -6.19 17.52
CA GLY A 666 -28.76 -6.54 16.13
C GLY A 666 -27.67 -5.99 15.22
N VAL A 667 -27.63 -6.49 14.00
CA VAL A 667 -26.63 -6.12 12.99
C VAL A 667 -27.33 -5.63 11.73
N TYR A 668 -26.88 -4.49 11.21
CA TYR A 668 -27.26 -3.96 9.90
C TYR A 668 -26.13 -4.27 8.93
N ILE A 669 -26.40 -5.10 7.93
CA ILE A 669 -25.42 -5.52 6.93
C ILE A 669 -25.73 -4.81 5.62
N VAL A 670 -24.79 -4.00 5.12
CA VAL A 670 -24.85 -3.44 3.77
C VAL A 670 -24.04 -4.31 2.84
N GLY A 671 -24.74 -4.96 1.92
CA GLY A 671 -24.15 -5.91 1.00
C GLY A 671 -25.10 -7.04 0.70
N GLY A 672 -24.58 -8.05 0.03
CA GLY A 672 -25.36 -9.20 -0.39
C GLY A 672 -26.24 -8.93 -1.61
N HIS A 673 -26.37 -9.95 -2.44
CA HIS A 673 -27.27 -9.96 -3.58
C HIS A 673 -28.15 -11.21 -3.47
N ILE A 674 -29.45 -10.99 -3.23
CA ILE A 674 -30.44 -12.06 -3.19
C ILE A 674 -30.95 -12.25 -4.62
N GLY A 675 -30.38 -13.22 -5.33
CA GLY A 675 -30.83 -13.54 -6.68
C GLY A 675 -32.27 -14.04 -6.65
N ASN A 676 -33.17 -13.40 -7.40
CA ASN A 676 -34.47 -13.97 -7.70
C ASN A 676 -34.44 -14.51 -9.13
N VAL A 677 -34.87 -15.76 -9.35
CA VAL A 677 -34.84 -16.44 -10.65
C VAL A 677 -35.57 -15.63 -11.75
N TYR A 678 -36.46 -14.72 -11.35
CA TYR A 678 -37.29 -13.91 -12.23
C TYR A 678 -36.74 -12.50 -12.58
N ASP A 679 -35.69 -12.00 -11.91
CA ASP A 679 -35.24 -10.59 -12.06
C ASP A 679 -34.03 -10.42 -13.00
N ASN A 680 -33.36 -11.50 -13.45
CA ASN A 680 -32.12 -11.42 -14.25
C ASN A 680 -31.02 -10.50 -13.66
N SER A 681 -31.16 -10.05 -12.41
CA SER A 681 -30.26 -9.13 -11.74
C SER A 681 -28.99 -9.86 -11.32
N LYS A 682 -27.86 -9.16 -11.42
CA LYS A 682 -26.53 -9.68 -11.15
C LYS A 682 -25.93 -8.99 -9.94
N GLY A 683 -24.97 -9.67 -9.31
CA GLY A 683 -24.03 -9.10 -8.36
C GLY A 683 -23.23 -7.91 -8.91
N ASN A 684 -22.30 -7.38 -8.12
CA ASN A 684 -21.48 -6.21 -8.48
C ASN A 684 -19.98 -6.54 -8.66
N LEU A 685 -19.59 -7.81 -8.73
CA LEU A 685 -18.21 -8.25 -9.02
C LEU A 685 -17.83 -8.00 -10.49
N PHE A 686 -17.35 -6.79 -10.79
CA PHE A 686 -17.03 -6.39 -12.17
C PHE A 686 -15.66 -6.90 -12.66
N THR A 687 -14.73 -7.22 -11.76
CA THR A 687 -13.38 -7.74 -12.05
C THR A 687 -13.30 -9.26 -12.08
N VAL A 688 -14.32 -9.94 -11.55
CA VAL A 688 -14.44 -11.41 -11.55
C VAL A 688 -15.68 -11.81 -12.35
N PRO A 689 -15.68 -11.65 -13.69
CA PRO A 689 -16.88 -11.78 -14.52
C PRO A 689 -17.49 -13.18 -14.54
N LEU A 690 -16.75 -14.20 -14.12
CA LEU A 690 -17.25 -15.56 -13.91
C LEU A 690 -18.29 -15.62 -12.78
N ASN A 691 -18.16 -14.75 -11.77
CA ASN A 691 -19.10 -14.66 -10.66
C ASN A 691 -20.14 -13.58 -10.93
N LYS A 692 -21.36 -14.02 -11.29
CA LYS A 692 -22.47 -13.13 -11.62
C LYS A 692 -23.42 -12.90 -10.45
N TYR A 693 -23.22 -13.59 -9.32
CA TYR A 693 -24.23 -13.74 -8.28
C TYR A 693 -23.86 -13.05 -6.99
N ALA A 694 -22.57 -12.99 -6.65
CA ALA A 694 -22.13 -12.43 -5.39
C ALA A 694 -22.06 -10.90 -5.43
N GLU A 695 -22.34 -10.32 -4.26
CA GLU A 695 -22.00 -8.95 -3.96
C GLU A 695 -20.59 -8.92 -3.34
N LEU A 696 -19.84 -7.85 -3.60
CA LEU A 696 -18.43 -7.73 -3.29
C LEU A 696 -18.08 -7.97 -1.81
N ASN A 697 -18.78 -7.37 -0.85
CA ASN A 697 -18.47 -7.59 0.57
C ASN A 697 -18.62 -9.05 0.98
N MET A 698 -19.63 -9.74 0.43
CA MET A 698 -19.82 -11.18 0.66
C MET A 698 -18.74 -12.02 -0.03
N PHE A 699 -18.24 -11.57 -1.19
CA PHE A 699 -17.17 -12.27 -1.91
C PHE A 699 -15.80 -12.09 -1.27
N LEU A 700 -15.53 -10.94 -0.65
CA LEU A 700 -14.24 -10.62 -0.05
C LEU A 700 -13.93 -11.47 1.19
N ASP A 701 -14.96 -11.84 1.96
CA ASP A 701 -14.84 -12.83 3.03
C ASP A 701 -16.11 -13.71 3.16
N PRO A 702 -16.26 -14.72 2.29
CA PRO A 702 -17.47 -15.52 2.24
C PRO A 702 -17.59 -16.47 3.44
N LEU A 703 -16.47 -16.87 4.05
CA LEU A 703 -16.46 -17.69 5.26
C LEU A 703 -16.97 -16.90 6.46
N ALA A 704 -16.49 -15.67 6.66
CA ALA A 704 -17.04 -14.78 7.68
C ALA A 704 -18.52 -14.49 7.43
N ALA A 705 -18.92 -14.26 6.17
CA ALA A 705 -20.33 -14.05 5.83
C ALA A 705 -21.20 -15.26 6.20
N LYS A 706 -20.76 -16.48 5.86
CA LYS A 706 -21.45 -17.71 6.26
C LYS A 706 -21.56 -17.84 7.78
N GLU A 707 -20.49 -17.56 8.53
CA GLU A 707 -20.49 -17.61 9.99
C GLU A 707 -21.48 -16.62 10.61
N VAL A 708 -21.52 -15.37 10.12
CA VAL A 708 -22.48 -14.37 10.58
C VAL A 708 -23.92 -14.77 10.25
N PHE A 709 -24.17 -15.29 9.04
CA PHE A 709 -25.50 -15.73 8.61
C PHE A 709 -25.96 -17.04 9.25
N THR A 710 -25.11 -17.78 9.96
CA THR A 710 -25.52 -18.95 10.77
C THR A 710 -25.57 -18.66 12.27
N SER A 711 -25.12 -17.48 12.71
CA SER A 711 -25.15 -17.05 14.12
C SER A 711 -26.56 -16.88 14.69
N SER A 712 -26.69 -16.64 16.00
CA SER A 712 -27.96 -16.30 16.66
C SER A 712 -28.36 -14.81 16.57
N LEU A 713 -27.53 -13.95 15.96
CA LEU A 713 -27.77 -12.50 15.93
C LEU A 713 -29.02 -12.13 15.09
N GLY A 714 -29.75 -11.10 15.51
CA GLY A 714 -30.78 -10.49 14.67
C GLY A 714 -30.15 -9.69 13.52
N ILE A 715 -30.34 -10.13 12.27
CA ILE A 715 -29.74 -9.50 11.09
C ILE A 715 -30.80 -8.69 10.33
N THR A 716 -30.46 -7.45 10.01
CA THR A 716 -31.12 -6.61 9.00
C THR A 716 -30.21 -6.46 7.80
N LEU A 717 -30.65 -6.91 6.62
CA LEU A 717 -29.88 -6.82 5.38
C LEU A 717 -30.37 -5.63 4.54
N VAL A 718 -29.42 -4.83 4.07
CA VAL A 718 -29.60 -3.77 3.05
C VAL A 718 -29.01 -4.28 1.74
N PRO A 719 -29.79 -5.02 0.93
CA PRO A 719 -29.28 -5.75 -0.22
C PRO A 719 -28.90 -4.82 -1.37
N LEU A 720 -28.03 -5.30 -2.27
CA LEU A 720 -27.55 -4.59 -3.45
C LEU A 720 -28.67 -4.01 -4.32
N GLN A 721 -29.82 -4.70 -4.42
CA GLN A 721 -30.96 -4.20 -5.17
C GLN A 721 -31.50 -2.88 -4.60
N MET A 722 -31.53 -2.75 -3.27
CA MET A 722 -31.98 -1.53 -2.60
C MET A 722 -30.94 -0.42 -2.68
N GLN A 723 -29.66 -0.78 -2.58
CA GLN A 723 -28.55 0.15 -2.78
C GLN A 723 -28.64 0.82 -4.17
N ARG A 724 -28.83 0.03 -5.24
CA ARG A 724 -29.00 0.54 -6.61
C ARG A 724 -30.19 1.51 -6.78
N ARG A 725 -31.26 1.38 -5.98
CA ARG A 725 -32.42 2.31 -6.03
C ARG A 725 -32.09 3.72 -5.54
N VAL A 726 -30.97 3.91 -4.84
CA VAL A 726 -30.54 5.20 -4.28
C VAL A 726 -29.16 5.64 -4.77
N SER A 727 -28.66 5.03 -5.85
CA SER A 727 -27.36 5.35 -6.47
C SER A 727 -27.46 6.37 -7.61
N SER A 728 -28.00 7.57 -7.35
CA SER A 728 -28.02 8.67 -8.33
C SER A 728 -27.11 9.83 -7.94
N PHE A 729 -25.95 9.95 -8.60
CA PHE A 729 -25.04 11.10 -8.45
C PHE A 729 -25.71 12.43 -8.78
N SER A 730 -26.47 12.50 -9.88
CA SER A 730 -27.10 13.75 -10.31
C SER A 730 -28.14 14.23 -9.29
N THR A 731 -28.94 13.32 -8.74
CA THR A 731 -29.97 13.65 -7.75
C THR A 731 -29.33 14.11 -6.45
N ILE A 732 -28.37 13.36 -5.90
CA ILE A 732 -27.75 13.69 -4.62
C ILE A 732 -26.98 15.02 -4.72
N LEU A 733 -26.22 15.25 -5.79
CA LEU A 733 -25.46 16.48 -6.00
C LEU A 733 -26.38 17.70 -6.21
N SER A 734 -27.49 17.54 -6.93
CA SER A 734 -28.50 18.59 -7.10
C SER A 734 -29.08 19.03 -5.74
N ARG A 735 -29.44 18.06 -4.89
CA ARG A 735 -29.91 18.34 -3.52
C ARG A 735 -28.84 19.00 -2.65
N MET A 736 -27.59 18.54 -2.71
CA MET A 736 -26.47 19.14 -1.98
C MET A 736 -26.23 20.60 -2.37
N ASN A 737 -26.38 20.95 -3.66
CA ASN A 737 -26.23 22.33 -4.13
C ASN A 737 -27.33 23.26 -3.62
N ALA A 738 -28.54 22.73 -3.39
CA ALA A 738 -29.68 23.48 -2.85
C ALA A 738 -29.71 23.53 -1.31
N THR A 739 -28.77 22.85 -0.65
CA THR A 739 -28.71 22.75 0.82
C THR A 739 -27.72 23.76 1.39
N THR A 740 -27.96 24.22 2.62
CA THR A 740 -27.03 25.04 3.38
C THR A 740 -25.64 24.39 3.45
N GLN A 741 -24.59 25.15 3.14
CA GLN A 741 -23.24 24.61 3.02
C GLN A 741 -22.54 24.57 4.38
N THR A 742 -22.28 23.36 4.87
CA THR A 742 -21.33 23.08 5.96
C THR A 742 -19.99 22.59 5.38
N PRO A 743 -18.87 22.70 6.10
CA PRO A 743 -17.57 22.19 5.63
C PRO A 743 -17.60 20.73 5.15
N GLU A 744 -18.19 19.85 5.95
CA GLU A 744 -18.29 18.44 5.66
C GLU A 744 -19.25 18.11 4.51
N LEU A 745 -20.32 18.90 4.32
CA LEU A 745 -21.14 18.81 3.12
C LEU A 745 -20.35 19.24 1.87
N VAL A 746 -19.55 20.29 1.97
CA VAL A 746 -18.69 20.74 0.86
C VAL A 746 -17.66 19.67 0.51
N PHE A 747 -17.05 19.04 1.51
CA PHE A 747 -16.14 17.91 1.31
C PHE A 747 -16.85 16.72 0.64
N ALA A 748 -17.98 16.27 1.19
CA ALA A 748 -18.79 15.19 0.64
C ALA A 748 -19.20 15.47 -0.81
N ARG A 749 -19.63 16.71 -1.11
CA ARG A 749 -19.99 17.14 -2.46
C ARG A 749 -18.80 17.11 -3.41
N ARG A 750 -17.60 17.51 -2.98
CA ARG A 750 -16.37 17.43 -3.80
C ARG A 750 -16.02 15.99 -4.12
N LEU A 751 -16.10 15.09 -3.13
CA LEU A 751 -15.86 13.66 -3.33
C LEU A 751 -16.88 13.08 -4.32
N LEU A 752 -18.18 13.28 -4.09
CA LEU A 752 -19.22 12.79 -5.01
C LEU A 752 -19.11 13.38 -6.42
N SER A 753 -18.76 14.67 -6.53
CA SER A 753 -18.53 15.30 -7.84
C SER A 753 -17.33 14.69 -8.55
N ARG A 754 -16.26 14.38 -7.81
CA ARG A 754 -15.07 13.69 -8.34
C ARG A 754 -15.43 12.30 -8.86
N LEU A 755 -16.10 11.49 -8.04
CA LEU A 755 -16.53 10.14 -8.42
C LEU A 755 -17.42 10.16 -9.67
N TRP A 756 -18.40 11.08 -9.70
CA TRP A 756 -19.28 11.21 -10.85
C TRP A 756 -18.53 11.64 -12.12
N GLN A 757 -17.63 12.62 -12.03
CA GLN A 757 -16.81 13.04 -13.16
C GLN A 757 -15.96 11.88 -13.70
N LEU A 758 -15.34 11.10 -12.82
CA LEU A 758 -14.54 9.94 -13.21
C LEU A 758 -15.39 8.87 -13.90
N GLN A 759 -16.56 8.55 -13.34
CA GLN A 759 -17.51 7.61 -13.92
C GLN A 759 -17.89 7.98 -15.36
N GLN A 760 -18.13 9.28 -15.61
CA GLN A 760 -18.52 9.77 -16.94
C GLN A 760 -17.34 9.83 -17.93
N GLN A 761 -16.10 9.97 -17.44
CA GLN A 761 -14.94 10.24 -18.28
C GLN A 761 -14.21 8.97 -18.71
N HIS A 762 -14.24 7.89 -17.92
CA HIS A 762 -13.35 6.77 -18.16
C HIS A 762 -13.91 5.43 -17.67
N TYR A 763 -13.83 4.39 -18.52
CA TYR A 763 -14.46 3.08 -18.29
C TYR A 763 -14.03 2.36 -17.01
N ARG A 764 -12.78 2.57 -16.57
CA ARG A 764 -12.24 2.05 -15.30
C ARG A 764 -12.97 2.56 -14.06
N TYR A 765 -13.80 3.58 -14.18
CA TYR A 765 -14.58 4.17 -13.10
C TYR A 765 -16.08 3.97 -13.28
N HIS A 766 -16.52 3.08 -14.18
CA HIS A 766 -17.96 2.85 -14.36
C HIS A 766 -18.67 2.37 -13.09
N HIS A 767 -17.95 1.70 -12.19
CA HIS A 767 -18.47 1.17 -10.92
C HIS A 767 -18.57 2.18 -9.79
N MET A 768 -18.25 3.46 -9.97
CA MET A 768 -18.24 4.44 -8.86
C MET A 768 -19.59 4.60 -8.15
N ASP A 769 -20.70 4.20 -8.77
CA ASP A 769 -22.04 4.24 -8.19
C ASP A 769 -22.26 3.23 -7.06
N ILE A 770 -21.40 2.21 -6.91
CA ILE A 770 -21.47 1.25 -5.80
C ILE A 770 -21.36 1.97 -4.44
N PHE A 771 -20.50 3.00 -4.35
CA PHE A 771 -20.24 3.73 -3.12
C PHE A 771 -21.44 4.56 -2.63
N LEU A 772 -22.36 4.95 -3.51
CA LEU A 772 -23.59 5.64 -3.09
C LEU A 772 -24.52 4.72 -2.28
N GLY A 773 -24.47 3.41 -2.58
CA GLY A 773 -25.26 2.39 -1.92
C GLY A 773 -24.91 2.19 -0.45
N GLU A 774 -23.64 2.37 -0.09
CA GLU A 774 -23.12 2.15 1.27
C GLU A 774 -23.69 3.14 2.31
N ILE A 775 -24.07 4.33 1.85
CA ILE A 775 -24.71 5.36 2.70
C ILE A 775 -26.08 4.86 3.21
N LEU A 776 -26.75 4.00 2.43
CA LEU A 776 -28.10 3.55 2.72
C LEU A 776 -28.18 2.79 4.05
N GLY A 777 -27.13 2.06 4.44
CA GLY A 777 -27.08 1.35 5.71
C GLY A 777 -27.21 2.29 6.91
N ALA A 778 -26.38 3.32 6.93
CA ALA A 778 -26.39 4.33 7.98
C ALA A 778 -27.73 5.09 8.02
N VAL A 779 -28.30 5.44 6.87
CA VAL A 779 -29.62 6.10 6.81
C VAL A 779 -30.73 5.15 7.29
N THR A 780 -30.66 3.86 6.93
CA THR A 780 -31.65 2.85 7.31
C THR A 780 -31.66 2.56 8.80
N LEU A 781 -30.48 2.51 9.41
CA LEU A 781 -30.30 2.33 10.85
C LEU A 781 -31.07 3.36 11.69
N THR A 782 -31.17 4.61 11.22
CA THR A 782 -31.82 5.70 11.97
C THR A 782 -33.35 5.64 12.02
N GLY A 783 -33.98 4.80 11.19
CA GLY A 783 -35.42 4.55 11.24
C GLY A 783 -36.30 5.79 11.00
N ASN A 784 -35.84 6.75 10.19
CA ASN A 784 -36.61 7.96 9.89
C ASN A 784 -37.97 7.60 9.25
N PRO A 785 -39.11 7.95 9.88
CA PRO A 785 -40.44 7.58 9.40
C PRO A 785 -40.76 8.06 7.98
N HIS A 786 -40.19 9.18 7.55
CA HIS A 786 -40.41 9.72 6.20
C HIS A 786 -39.80 8.88 5.08
N LEU A 787 -38.92 7.94 5.41
CA LEU A 787 -38.32 7.03 4.44
C LEU A 787 -39.27 5.91 3.99
N ASN A 788 -40.38 5.69 4.71
CA ASN A 788 -41.37 4.63 4.42
C ASN A 788 -40.74 3.27 4.16
N GLN A 789 -39.78 2.88 5.02
CA GLN A 789 -39.05 1.64 4.88
C GLN A 789 -39.94 0.44 5.16
N THR A 790 -39.90 -0.56 4.28
CA THR A 790 -40.57 -1.84 4.51
C THR A 790 -39.56 -2.97 4.51
N PHE A 791 -39.79 -3.95 5.38
CA PHE A 791 -38.90 -5.09 5.54
C PHE A 791 -39.69 -6.39 5.50
N THR A 792 -39.07 -7.44 4.95
CA THR A 792 -39.62 -8.80 4.95
C THR A 792 -38.62 -9.77 5.56
N SER A 793 -39.11 -10.77 6.29
CA SER A 793 -38.26 -11.88 6.75
C SER A 793 -38.05 -12.86 5.60
N LYS A 794 -36.80 -13.25 5.33
CA LYS A 794 -36.46 -14.28 4.34
C LYS A 794 -35.45 -15.27 4.95
N PRO A 795 -35.55 -16.57 4.65
CA PRO A 795 -34.57 -17.56 5.09
C PRO A 795 -33.36 -17.55 4.15
N LEU A 796 -32.26 -16.93 4.57
CA LEU A 796 -31.09 -16.68 3.73
C LEU A 796 -29.89 -17.57 4.12
N LYS A 797 -29.10 -17.95 3.12
CA LYS A 797 -27.87 -18.74 3.26
C LYS A 797 -26.77 -18.18 2.36
N VAL A 798 -25.53 -18.23 2.81
CA VAL A 798 -24.35 -17.78 2.06
C VAL A 798 -23.57 -18.99 1.54
N LEU A 799 -23.21 -18.98 0.25
CA LEU A 799 -22.32 -19.98 -0.35
C LEU A 799 -20.86 -19.59 -0.12
N ALA A 800 -20.14 -20.32 0.73
CA ALA A 800 -18.76 -19.97 1.11
C ALA A 800 -17.67 -20.94 0.67
N ASP A 801 -18.04 -22.07 0.09
CA ASP A 801 -17.13 -23.13 -0.31
C ASP A 801 -17.41 -23.52 -1.76
N GLY A 802 -16.37 -23.94 -2.50
CA GLY A 802 -16.51 -24.43 -3.88
C GLY A 802 -16.07 -23.43 -4.95
N ASP A 803 -16.84 -23.37 -6.04
CA ASP A 803 -16.50 -22.66 -7.28
C ASP A 803 -16.53 -21.13 -7.10
N ILE A 804 -15.48 -20.45 -7.57
CA ILE A 804 -15.36 -18.99 -7.55
C ILE A 804 -16.48 -18.30 -8.32
N ALA A 805 -17.14 -19.00 -9.26
CA ALA A 805 -18.27 -18.48 -10.04
C ALA A 805 -19.56 -18.25 -9.22
N VAL A 806 -19.67 -18.84 -8.02
CA VAL A 806 -20.86 -18.72 -7.16
C VAL A 806 -20.54 -18.37 -5.70
N ILE A 807 -19.28 -18.43 -5.29
CA ILE A 807 -18.88 -18.11 -3.92
C ILE A 807 -19.26 -16.67 -3.54
N GLY A 808 -19.73 -16.46 -2.31
CA GLY A 808 -20.27 -15.18 -1.83
C GLY A 808 -21.73 -14.92 -2.22
N GLU A 809 -22.39 -15.81 -2.97
CA GLU A 809 -23.81 -15.70 -3.28
C GLU A 809 -24.68 -15.88 -2.04
N ILE A 810 -25.76 -15.09 -1.95
CA ILE A 810 -26.82 -15.26 -0.95
C ILE A 810 -28.04 -15.89 -1.62
N THR A 811 -28.44 -17.07 -1.17
CA THR A 811 -29.59 -17.81 -1.67
C THR A 811 -30.71 -17.85 -0.64
N ILE A 812 -31.95 -18.04 -1.10
CA ILE A 812 -33.09 -18.35 -0.24
C ILE A 812 -33.13 -19.87 -0.04
N ASP A 813 -33.06 -20.32 1.21
CA ASP A 813 -33.03 -21.74 1.58
C ASP A 813 -34.04 -21.97 2.72
N GLU A 814 -35.22 -22.50 2.39
CA GLU A 814 -36.32 -22.70 3.36
C GLU A 814 -36.00 -23.74 4.45
N GLU A 815 -35.03 -24.63 4.22
CA GLU A 815 -34.68 -25.69 5.15
C GLU A 815 -33.55 -25.29 6.10
N GLN A 816 -32.51 -24.63 5.56
CA GLN A 816 -31.26 -24.33 6.29
C GLN A 816 -30.97 -22.83 6.40
N GLY A 817 -31.78 -21.97 5.78
CA GLY A 817 -31.59 -20.53 5.78
C GLY A 817 -31.98 -19.87 7.10
N LYS A 818 -31.19 -18.89 7.52
CA LYS A 818 -31.49 -18.07 8.69
C LYS A 818 -32.54 -17.02 8.34
N GLN A 819 -33.51 -16.82 9.22
CA GLN A 819 -34.48 -15.73 9.07
C GLN A 819 -33.79 -14.38 9.23
N VAL A 820 -33.72 -13.63 8.14
CA VAL A 820 -33.07 -12.31 8.03
C VAL A 820 -34.11 -11.28 7.63
N LYS A 821 -34.09 -10.11 8.29
CA LYS A 821 -34.94 -8.98 7.96
C LYS A 821 -34.35 -8.23 6.75
N VAL A 822 -34.95 -8.36 5.59
CA VAL A 822 -34.46 -7.77 4.33
C VAL A 822 -35.21 -6.48 4.04
N LEU A 823 -34.48 -5.39 3.74
CA LEU A 823 -35.07 -4.14 3.24
C LEU A 823 -35.63 -4.36 1.82
N GLU A 824 -36.90 -4.06 1.61
CA GLU A 824 -37.62 -4.28 0.33
C GLU A 824 -38.04 -2.97 -0.36
N ASN A 825 -38.26 -1.91 0.41
CA ASN A 825 -38.67 -0.64 -0.15
C ASN A 825 -38.14 0.55 0.66
N ILE A 826 -37.91 1.66 -0.04
CA ILE A 826 -37.58 2.96 0.54
C ILE A 826 -38.07 4.06 -0.40
N ASN A 827 -38.51 5.18 0.15
CA ASN A 827 -38.74 6.39 -0.61
C ASN A 827 -37.41 7.07 -0.98
N SER A 828 -36.95 6.86 -2.22
CA SER A 828 -35.66 7.40 -2.69
C SER A 828 -35.59 8.94 -2.63
N GLN A 829 -36.68 9.66 -2.87
CA GLN A 829 -36.67 11.13 -2.78
C GLN A 829 -36.47 11.59 -1.33
N ALA A 830 -37.25 11.01 -0.41
CA ALA A 830 -37.09 11.29 1.02
C ALA A 830 -35.69 10.90 1.53
N TYR A 831 -35.08 9.85 0.98
CA TYR A 831 -33.70 9.47 1.27
C TYR A 831 -32.70 10.59 0.90
N TYR A 832 -32.72 11.08 -0.34
CA TYR A 832 -31.79 12.14 -0.77
C TYR A 832 -32.00 13.44 0.01
N ASP A 833 -33.27 13.83 0.22
CA ASP A 833 -33.63 15.03 0.97
C ASP A 833 -33.18 14.90 2.43
N HIS A 834 -33.34 13.72 3.03
CA HIS A 834 -32.92 13.48 4.41
C HIS A 834 -31.41 13.52 4.58
N PHE A 835 -30.67 12.78 3.73
CA PHE A 835 -29.21 12.70 3.81
C PHE A 835 -28.56 14.09 3.66
N THR A 836 -28.99 14.84 2.64
CA THR A 836 -28.44 16.18 2.38
C THR A 836 -28.82 17.18 3.49
N ARG A 837 -30.07 17.15 3.98
CA ARG A 837 -30.51 17.97 5.11
C ARG A 837 -29.69 17.70 6.37
N VAL A 838 -29.36 16.44 6.67
CA VAL A 838 -28.53 16.09 7.84
C VAL A 838 -27.13 16.65 7.69
N LEU A 839 -26.50 16.51 6.51
CA LEU A 839 -25.16 17.06 6.28
C LEU A 839 -25.14 18.60 6.34
N GLY A 840 -26.20 19.27 5.88
CA GLY A 840 -26.34 20.73 5.91
C GLY A 840 -26.71 21.35 7.27
N ASP A 841 -26.96 20.54 8.30
CA ASP A 841 -27.38 21.03 9.62
C ASP A 841 -26.20 21.58 10.44
N HIS A 842 -26.18 22.85 10.81
CA HIS A 842 -25.05 23.45 11.55
C HIS A 842 -24.88 22.97 13.00
N ARG A 843 -25.85 22.24 13.59
CA ARG A 843 -25.80 21.86 15.01
C ARG A 843 -24.62 20.96 15.38
N GLN A 844 -24.16 20.13 14.45
CA GLN A 844 -23.00 19.25 14.62
C GLN A 844 -22.12 19.35 13.38
N SER A 845 -21.56 20.53 13.11
CA SER A 845 -20.68 20.77 11.96
C SER A 845 -19.21 20.57 12.33
N ALA A 846 -18.33 20.49 11.33
CA ALA A 846 -16.90 20.39 11.54
C ALA A 846 -16.37 21.51 12.45
N VAL A 847 -15.50 21.16 13.39
CA VAL A 847 -14.78 22.12 14.25
C VAL A 847 -13.56 22.70 13.54
N LEU A 848 -13.09 22.01 12.50
CA LEU A 848 -11.97 22.40 11.65
C LEU A 848 -12.26 21.93 10.23
N ALA A 849 -12.47 22.85 9.29
CA ALA A 849 -13.05 22.56 7.98
C ALA A 849 -12.09 21.87 6.99
N SER A 850 -10.77 22.11 7.11
CA SER A 850 -9.78 21.64 6.13
C SER A 850 -8.35 21.78 6.64
N PHE A 851 -7.40 21.13 5.95
CA PHE A 851 -5.97 21.36 6.17
C PHE A 851 -5.58 22.83 5.98
N HIS A 852 -6.16 23.51 4.99
CA HIS A 852 -5.89 24.92 4.72
C HIS A 852 -6.31 25.84 5.87
N GLU A 853 -7.42 25.52 6.53
CA GLU A 853 -7.81 26.23 7.75
C GLU A 853 -6.85 25.93 8.90
N GLN A 854 -6.47 24.65 9.07
CA GLN A 854 -5.50 24.23 10.09
C GLN A 854 -4.15 24.95 9.92
N GLU A 855 -3.67 25.06 8.69
CA GLU A 855 -2.45 25.77 8.32
C GLU A 855 -2.52 27.26 8.72
N ARG A 856 -3.66 27.92 8.49
CA ARG A 856 -3.88 29.31 8.92
C ARG A 856 -3.83 29.44 10.44
N LEU A 857 -4.44 28.52 11.18
CA LEU A 857 -4.39 28.52 12.65
C LEU A 857 -2.95 28.36 13.15
N TRP A 858 -2.16 27.51 12.50
CA TRP A 858 -0.78 27.26 12.87
C TRP A 858 0.21 28.38 12.48
N THR A 859 -0.15 29.23 11.51
CA THR A 859 0.68 30.35 11.03
C THR A 859 0.31 31.70 11.64
N SER A 860 -0.95 31.93 12.02
CA SER A 860 -1.44 33.22 12.51
C SER A 860 -1.12 33.47 14.00
N ARG A 861 -0.86 34.73 14.38
CA ARG A 861 -0.60 35.11 15.79
C ARG A 861 -1.90 35.00 16.63
N PRO A 862 -1.82 34.60 17.91
CA PRO A 862 -3.00 34.37 18.77
C PRO A 862 -4.01 35.52 18.83
N GLU A 863 -3.55 36.76 18.68
CA GLU A 863 -4.38 37.98 18.78
C GLU A 863 -5.12 38.35 17.47
N SER A 864 -4.84 37.66 16.36
CA SER A 864 -5.40 38.00 15.03
C SER A 864 -6.59 37.15 14.60
N ILE A 865 -6.94 36.13 15.38
CA ILE A 865 -8.07 35.23 15.08
C ILE A 865 -9.27 35.68 15.90
N ASN A 866 -9.92 36.76 15.47
CA ASN A 866 -11.23 37.14 15.98
C ASN A 866 -12.24 36.14 15.38
N ILE A 867 -12.39 34.97 16.00
CA ILE A 867 -13.44 34.01 15.65
C ILE A 867 -14.76 34.65 16.07
N GLY A 868 -15.37 35.39 15.16
CA GLY A 868 -16.76 35.80 15.23
C GLY A 868 -17.69 34.60 15.08
N HIS A 869 -17.68 33.69 16.05
CA HIS A 869 -18.77 32.75 16.29
C HIS A 869 -19.20 32.87 17.74
N ASN A 870 -20.37 33.52 17.91
CA ASN A 870 -21.22 33.35 19.06
C ASN A 870 -21.49 31.85 19.26
N GLN A 871 -20.74 31.22 20.15
CA GLN A 871 -21.17 30.01 20.85
C GLN A 871 -20.90 30.20 22.34
N LYS A 872 -21.88 30.81 23.01
CA LYS A 872 -22.32 30.24 24.29
C LYS A 872 -23.08 28.97 23.92
N LEU A 873 -22.51 27.81 24.20
CA LEU A 873 -23.22 26.56 24.47
C LEU A 873 -22.43 25.77 25.50
#